data_AF-A0A516W5X5-F1
#
_entry.id   AF-A0A516W5X5-F1
#
_cell.length_a   1.000
_cell.length_b   1.000
_cell.length_c   1.000
_cell.angle_alpha   90.00
_cell.angle_beta   90.00
_cell.angle_gamma   90.00
#
_symmetry.space_group_name_H-M   'P 1'
#
loop_
_entity.id
_entity.type
_entity.pdbx_description
1 polymer ?
#
loop_
_entity_poly.entity_id
_entity_poly.type
_entity_poly.pdbx_seq_one_letter_code
_entity_poly.pdbx_strand_id
1 'polypeptide(L)'
;MASCFPARFFLLYCVHALSAISLHGVAQATSPPFQCAPSRLGHPCQPNSQSVLQNDHEPTLNLGAGNPIHLATGNKHQQETDMPRQPGPLGLELIRYYNSSDPRSSPLGRSWRLSYDTRLYGIPHRPQIVQADGSRIEFASLTEDSPTCLALQAGQGHLEQTATELRWHWADGHILSFTLDGYLIRIQQDENQLEIQRHATSGPLQHAIASVSDPAGRTLTFNYEITPRGVRLAQVDTPHGPWRYQHDTPGIHLRLTGLQRPDGMTRTYQHEASGNLEQVPYLLTGITIGKDHQSLRIGTWHYDATGRANAFERPGDPASRIELQYLQPNAPHHTDQTLQTIVTSHRGRTRFEIGVTPAGYRLRNAQGPGCPGCPAPIGSIGYDAQNRIDQIAGLSLQRDAAGAIVGLSGTLPGWPGLDIRYAPDGRLLGWRSDVTGLESWQTSADARMLLRRFANGDEWRYRYDHAQRLTGLDVRKAGGAWTSTRLDWHHDGYPARLQHPHETTSWQITSQNTGSRIEQRISRPALLPGVEPLSYREHYEYDATGRLLRHALPEGGQLLYAWSEQGRLASIDWQDRDGHLRRVLDSSPQVPGYRHGNGWHTVGDTIQGQLRTLISHPPSGNPASPLIQHLRQDRHGRLSAEWLQTAQAQTTARLYGHDAQGRIGLIISASAPSHAAAERRYVAWGQAEDALATTSATPAAPILRDASGLPTRIGNRQLEYSAQRRLTRVMVDSLPAGKPASLLGEYLHNASGVRIFKRAEGQDSHYLYHGHRLSAVARPATQGEADNGRLSRAWKVAQRYVYAQGIPIAMIDYGKEATDLHFIHSDAIGMPLMISDAQARPVWHIRPDALGHAARPDTTLAHAFPLRLPGQVLDPETGWHDNYLRTYDPTAGHYLEPDPIGPIPGNSAFGYAGQRFRSHADPLGLLLFAFDGTRNAPATRTNVWLMSQLYQDGSTFYIPGPGQPGKTDYDALAASSAHAIIDRQWTRLLQTLHARQSTHDYTAIDLVGFSRGAALARHFANRIAEHTQQGRFQAYDPALGQISLCVDLRFMGLFDSVAQMGLNGARNAEFDFSISPAWQWVAHAVALHEQRTLFPLTGLRSPGEVGANLVEAGFLGAHGDIGGGYLDTSTRIAQQGDLSDVALNWMLWQARASGLMLAATPWAHRQVEDPTLHDERLPYLRQGDRRMDAPNAAWLNAQAQHAQLGARARDALETFIQRVPEWQNAGGNDVGSVNMEEYGRWLEETLGFKMASPTGSL
;
A
#
# COMPACT_ATOMS: atom_id res chain seq x y z
N MET A 1 5.44 8.84 -22.07
CA MET A 1 6.07 7.67 -22.70
C MET A 1 6.02 6.41 -21.83
N ALA A 2 4.85 5.85 -21.53
CA ALA A 2 4.62 4.48 -20.97
C ALA A 2 4.19 4.29 -19.49
N SER A 3 3.48 5.27 -18.92
CA SER A 3 2.46 5.01 -17.88
C SER A 3 1.07 4.78 -18.50
N CYS A 4 1.06 4.14 -19.66
CA CYS A 4 -0.04 4.17 -20.61
C CYS A 4 -0.04 2.83 -21.34
N PHE A 5 -0.61 1.76 -20.77
CA PHE A 5 -1.02 0.54 -21.48
C PHE A 5 -2.12 -0.21 -20.71
N PRO A 6 -3.30 -0.52 -21.28
CA PRO A 6 -4.39 -1.23 -20.57
C PRO A 6 -4.12 -2.75 -20.55
N ALA A 7 -2.86 -3.13 -20.32
CA ALA A 7 -2.28 -4.37 -20.79
C ALA A 7 -1.87 -5.37 -19.71
N ARG A 8 -1.33 -4.86 -18.59
CA ARG A 8 -0.55 -5.63 -17.61
C ARG A 8 -1.36 -6.68 -16.83
N PHE A 9 -2.67 -6.77 -17.01
CA PHE A 9 -3.58 -7.40 -16.05
C PHE A 9 -4.61 -8.35 -16.66
N PHE A 10 -4.19 -9.30 -17.50
CA PHE A 10 -5.10 -10.36 -17.93
C PHE A 10 -4.67 -11.83 -17.72
N LEU A 11 -3.57 -12.14 -16.99
CA LEU A 11 -3.28 -13.55 -16.59
C LEU A 11 -2.96 -13.77 -15.11
N LEU A 12 -2.25 -12.82 -14.52
CA LEU A 12 -1.59 -12.99 -13.23
C LEU A 12 -2.54 -13.04 -12.02
N TYR A 13 -3.77 -12.57 -12.16
CA TYR A 13 -4.75 -12.55 -11.05
C TYR A 13 -5.14 -13.94 -10.55
N CYS A 14 -5.16 -14.94 -11.43
CA CYS A 14 -5.38 -16.32 -11.02
C CYS A 14 -4.13 -16.95 -10.38
N VAL A 15 -2.96 -16.34 -10.51
CA VAL A 15 -1.65 -16.94 -10.18
C VAL A 15 -1.03 -16.34 -8.93
N HIS A 16 -0.98 -15.01 -8.84
CA HIS A 16 -0.28 -14.31 -7.77
C HIS A 16 -1.12 -14.15 -6.50
N ALA A 17 -2.43 -14.40 -6.55
CA ALA A 17 -3.24 -14.65 -5.34
C ALA A 17 -2.85 -15.95 -4.62
N LEU A 18 -1.95 -16.76 -5.20
CA LEU A 18 -1.53 -18.06 -4.71
C LEU A 18 -0.01 -18.25 -4.68
N SER A 19 0.73 -17.61 -5.60
CA SER A 19 2.20 -17.70 -5.72
C SER A 19 3.01 -17.08 -4.59
N ALA A 20 2.37 -16.72 -3.48
CA ALA A 20 3.05 -16.26 -2.28
C ALA A 20 3.57 -17.42 -1.40
N ILE A 21 3.22 -18.69 -1.71
CA ILE A 21 3.25 -19.75 -0.70
C ILE A 21 4.10 -20.96 -1.08
N SER A 22 5.39 -20.71 -1.31
CA SER A 22 6.44 -21.68 -1.02
C SER A 22 7.62 -21.11 -0.22
N LEU A 23 7.60 -21.27 1.09
CA LEU A 23 8.88 -21.28 1.80
C LEU A 23 9.64 -22.56 1.42
N HIS A 24 10.78 -22.38 0.76
CA HIS A 24 12.03 -23.08 1.01
C HIS A 24 13.17 -22.07 0.70
N GLY A 25 14.27 -22.04 1.43
CA GLY A 25 14.63 -22.95 2.50
C GLY A 25 16.02 -22.70 3.07
N VAL A 26 16.31 -21.44 3.43
CA VAL A 26 17.26 -21.09 4.49
C VAL A 26 16.53 -20.05 5.34
N ALA A 27 16.43 -20.29 6.65
CA ALA A 27 15.41 -19.66 7.47
C ALA A 27 15.78 -18.23 7.87
N GLN A 28 15.07 -17.23 7.33
CA GLN A 28 15.01 -15.88 7.91
C GLN A 28 13.56 -15.41 7.98
N ALA A 29 13.10 -15.10 9.19
CA ALA A 29 11.72 -14.77 9.50
C ALA A 29 11.38 -13.32 9.13
N THR A 30 10.18 -13.11 8.57
CA THR A 30 9.50 -11.80 8.55
C THR A 30 8.01 -11.97 8.78
N SER A 31 7.50 -11.29 9.81
CA SER A 31 6.22 -11.49 10.49
C SER A 31 5.00 -10.84 9.80
N PRO A 32 3.79 -11.34 10.08
CA PRO A 32 2.60 -10.48 10.23
C PRO A 32 1.68 -10.96 11.38
N PRO A 33 0.54 -10.28 11.64
CA PRO A 33 0.42 -9.01 12.35
C PRO A 33 -0.01 -9.19 13.83
N PHE A 34 -0.03 -8.08 14.58
CA PHE A 34 -0.17 -7.96 16.05
C PHE A 34 1.12 -8.19 16.85
N GLN A 35 1.25 -7.41 17.93
CA GLN A 35 2.52 -7.07 18.58
C GLN A 35 2.99 -8.08 19.66
N CYS A 36 4.32 -8.09 19.87
CA CYS A 36 5.16 -9.01 20.67
C CYS A 36 4.70 -9.48 22.06
N ALA A 37 5.39 -10.50 22.57
CA ALA A 37 5.49 -10.79 23.99
C ALA A 37 6.61 -9.93 24.61
N PRO A 38 6.30 -9.14 25.66
CA PRO A 38 7.33 -8.47 26.42
C PRO A 38 7.97 -9.41 27.45
N SER A 39 9.18 -9.02 27.87
CA SER A 39 9.71 -9.12 29.23
C SER A 39 8.65 -9.20 30.35
N ARG A 40 9.08 -9.64 31.54
CA ARG A 40 8.34 -9.35 32.79
C ARG A 40 8.12 -7.84 33.04
N LEU A 41 8.90 -6.92 32.46
CA LEU A 41 8.69 -5.45 32.44
C LEU A 41 9.34 -4.76 31.21
N GLY A 42 8.83 -4.96 29.98
CA GLY A 42 9.55 -4.66 28.71
C GLY A 42 8.64 -4.30 27.55
N HIS A 43 9.24 -4.03 26.38
CA HIS A 43 8.57 -3.30 25.29
C HIS A 43 7.32 -4.05 24.78
N PRO A 44 6.09 -3.46 24.84
CA PRO A 44 4.86 -4.13 24.44
C PRO A 44 4.59 -4.19 22.93
N CYS A 45 5.50 -3.65 22.10
CA CYS A 45 5.45 -3.72 20.64
C CYS A 45 6.71 -4.40 20.07
N GLN A 46 6.67 -5.03 18.88
CA GLN A 46 7.82 -5.80 18.40
C GLN A 46 9.09 -4.93 18.28
N PRO A 47 10.23 -5.35 18.86
CA PRO A 47 11.51 -4.69 18.67
C PRO A 47 12.11 -5.13 17.34
N ASN A 48 12.40 -4.18 16.46
CA ASN A 48 12.99 -4.47 15.14
C ASN A 48 14.53 -4.54 15.21
N SER A 49 15.08 -5.32 16.15
CA SER A 49 16.52 -5.31 16.50
C SER A 49 17.13 -6.69 16.62
N GLN A 50 18.27 -6.91 15.95
CA GLN A 50 19.00 -8.19 16.02
C GLN A 50 19.67 -8.43 17.38
N SER A 51 19.92 -7.36 18.13
CA SER A 51 20.44 -7.43 19.51
C SER A 51 19.37 -7.71 20.58
N VAL A 52 18.08 -7.59 20.20
CA VAL A 52 16.89 -7.84 21.02
C VAL A 52 16.08 -8.98 20.38
N LEU A 53 16.68 -10.17 20.34
CA LEU A 53 16.03 -11.41 19.94
C LEU A 53 14.72 -11.65 20.71
N GLN A 54 13.68 -12.10 20.01
CA GLN A 54 12.42 -12.59 20.58
C GLN A 54 12.16 -14.04 20.16
N ASN A 55 11.20 -14.70 20.83
CA ASN A 55 10.78 -16.05 20.45
C ASN A 55 9.70 -15.95 19.35
N ASP A 56 10.13 -15.79 18.11
CA ASP A 56 9.25 -15.63 16.94
C ASP A 56 8.42 -16.89 16.60
N HIS A 57 8.69 -18.03 17.24
CA HIS A 57 7.92 -19.26 17.04
C HIS A 57 6.55 -19.24 17.73
N GLU A 58 6.30 -18.28 18.61
CA GLU A 58 5.04 -18.12 19.32
C GLU A 58 4.29 -16.86 18.90
N PRO A 59 3.01 -16.94 18.50
CA PRO A 59 2.20 -15.75 18.29
C PRO A 59 1.94 -15.07 19.63
N THR A 60 2.02 -13.75 19.63
CA THR A 60 1.98 -12.94 20.84
C THR A 60 0.96 -11.82 20.71
N LEU A 61 0.43 -11.36 21.84
CA LEU A 61 -0.58 -10.31 21.87
C LEU A 61 -0.01 -9.03 22.44
N ASN A 62 -0.35 -7.92 21.77
CA ASN A 62 -0.10 -6.57 22.26
C ASN A 62 -0.50 -6.48 23.74
N LEU A 63 0.36 -5.86 24.55
CA LEU A 63 0.08 -5.51 25.95
C LEU A 63 0.28 -4.00 26.20
N GLY A 64 0.44 -3.21 25.15
CA GLY A 64 0.64 -1.76 25.18
C GLY A 64 -0.65 -0.96 25.00
N ALA A 65 -0.60 0.31 25.38
CA ALA A 65 -1.56 1.36 24.98
C ALA A 65 -0.85 2.72 25.01
N GLY A 66 -1.24 3.70 24.18
CA GLY A 66 -0.64 5.05 24.28
C GLY A 66 0.87 5.12 23.99
N ASN A 67 1.34 4.26 23.08
CA ASN A 67 2.66 4.29 22.44
C ASN A 67 3.92 4.16 23.33
N PRO A 68 4.29 2.93 23.73
CA PRO A 68 3.42 1.99 24.44
C PRO A 68 3.66 2.03 25.96
N ILE A 69 2.57 2.21 26.70
CA ILE A 69 2.43 1.96 28.14
C ILE A 69 1.99 0.51 28.32
N HIS A 70 2.74 -0.29 29.08
CA HIS A 70 2.37 -1.68 29.37
C HIS A 70 1.14 -1.76 30.28
N LEU A 71 0.03 -2.29 29.76
CA LEU A 71 -1.30 -2.29 30.38
C LEU A 71 -1.37 -2.92 31.78
N ALA A 72 -0.47 -3.85 32.12
CA ALA A 72 -0.49 -4.51 33.43
C ALA A 72 0.30 -3.78 34.52
N THR A 73 1.25 -2.91 34.14
CA THR A 73 2.28 -2.39 35.06
C THR A 73 2.47 -0.89 34.97
N GLY A 74 1.92 -0.24 33.94
CA GLY A 74 2.14 1.17 33.62
C GLY A 74 3.56 1.51 33.21
N ASN A 75 4.37 0.52 32.83
CA ASN A 75 5.71 0.79 32.34
C ASN A 75 5.64 1.47 30.96
N LYS A 76 6.13 2.71 30.86
CA LYS A 76 6.28 3.40 29.57
C LYS A 76 7.56 2.92 28.88
N HIS A 77 7.40 2.45 27.65
CA HIS A 77 8.50 2.11 26.76
C HIS A 77 8.57 3.04 25.56
N GLN A 78 9.77 3.38 25.10
CA GLN A 78 9.98 4.07 23.83
C GLN A 78 11.09 3.35 23.06
N GLN A 79 10.84 2.98 21.82
CA GLN A 79 11.91 2.68 20.87
C GLN A 79 12.19 3.94 20.04
N GLU A 80 13.48 4.25 19.87
CA GLU A 80 13.96 5.32 19.02
C GLU A 80 15.01 4.76 18.07
N THR A 81 14.62 4.49 16.82
CA THR A 81 15.56 4.07 15.78
C THR A 81 16.42 5.25 15.39
N ASP A 82 17.72 5.16 15.69
CA ASP A 82 18.70 6.11 15.18
C ASP A 82 19.08 5.67 13.75
N MET A 83 19.83 4.59 13.61
CA MET A 83 20.13 3.97 12.32
C MET A 83 19.31 2.67 12.18
N PRO A 84 18.45 2.54 11.15
CA PRO A 84 17.77 1.28 10.87
C PRO A 84 18.79 0.20 10.46
N ARG A 85 18.39 -1.07 10.57
CA ARG A 85 19.22 -2.21 10.21
C ARG A 85 19.69 -2.11 8.75
N GLN A 86 21.01 -2.18 8.54
CA GLN A 86 21.61 -2.15 7.22
C GLN A 86 21.42 -3.49 6.49
N PRO A 87 21.27 -3.51 5.15
CA PRO A 87 21.12 -4.74 4.38
C PRO A 87 22.32 -5.69 4.54
N GLY A 88 22.05 -6.99 4.59
CA GLY A 88 23.04 -8.07 4.76
C GLY A 88 22.76 -8.95 5.99
N PRO A 89 23.38 -10.13 6.08
CA PRO A 89 23.35 -10.95 7.28
C PRO A 89 23.96 -10.17 8.45
N LEU A 90 23.32 -10.21 9.63
CA LEU A 90 23.72 -9.45 10.83
C LEU A 90 24.11 -7.97 10.61
N GLY A 91 23.50 -7.29 9.64
CA GLY A 91 23.87 -5.91 9.28
C GLY A 91 23.65 -4.89 10.41
N LEU A 92 24.56 -3.92 10.53
CA LEU A 92 24.55 -2.92 11.61
C LEU A 92 23.21 -2.21 11.82
N GLU A 93 22.92 -1.85 13.06
CA GLU A 93 21.77 -1.05 13.48
C GLU A 93 22.19 -0.12 14.63
N LEU A 94 21.43 0.95 14.88
CA LEU A 94 21.60 1.78 16.07
C LEU A 94 20.21 2.15 16.57
N ILE A 95 19.75 1.48 17.61
CA ILE A 95 18.40 1.67 18.16
C ILE A 95 18.53 1.96 19.65
N ARG A 96 17.79 2.95 20.12
CA ARG A 96 17.68 3.32 21.52
C ARG A 96 16.38 2.81 22.13
N TYR A 97 16.49 2.29 23.34
CA TYR A 97 15.39 1.74 24.11
C TYR A 97 15.25 2.49 25.43
N TYR A 98 14.06 3.03 25.68
CA TYR A 98 13.65 3.56 26.97
C TYR A 98 12.70 2.59 27.66
N ASN A 99 12.90 2.40 28.96
CA ASN A 99 12.07 1.57 29.82
C ASN A 99 11.92 2.25 31.18
N SER A 100 10.77 2.88 31.44
CA SER A 100 10.55 3.71 32.65
C SER A 100 10.73 2.97 33.98
N SER A 101 10.58 1.64 33.98
CA SER A 101 10.77 0.78 35.16
C SER A 101 12.16 0.14 35.24
N ASP A 102 13.06 0.42 34.28
CA ASP A 102 14.45 -0.05 34.33
C ASP A 102 15.32 0.95 35.12
N PRO A 103 15.81 0.59 36.33
CA PRO A 103 16.58 1.50 37.18
C PRO A 103 18.05 1.61 36.76
N ARG A 104 18.56 0.76 35.84
CA ARG A 104 20.00 0.75 35.52
C ARG A 104 20.40 2.04 34.80
N SER A 105 21.64 2.45 34.98
CA SER A 105 22.25 3.58 34.26
C SER A 105 23.19 3.09 33.17
N SER A 106 23.21 3.79 32.03
CA SER A 106 24.17 3.61 30.94
C SER A 106 24.84 4.96 30.61
N PRO A 107 25.80 5.02 29.67
CA PRO A 107 26.29 6.28 29.13
C PRO A 107 25.24 7.14 28.40
N LEU A 108 24.06 6.60 28.05
CA LEU A 108 22.89 7.39 27.60
C LEU A 108 22.06 7.93 28.79
N GLY A 109 22.27 7.42 29.99
CA GLY A 109 21.53 7.77 31.19
C GLY A 109 20.69 6.65 31.79
N ARG A 110 19.98 6.99 32.86
CA ARG A 110 19.04 6.07 33.53
C ARG A 110 17.90 5.72 32.58
N SER A 111 17.45 4.47 32.64
CA SER A 111 16.33 3.93 31.84
C SER A 111 16.52 3.90 30.31
N TRP A 112 17.66 4.36 29.76
CA TRP A 112 17.99 4.31 28.32
C TRP A 112 19.10 3.30 27.98
N ARG A 113 18.93 2.51 26.91
CA ARG A 113 19.91 1.54 26.37
C ARG A 113 20.09 1.70 24.87
N LEU A 114 21.21 1.22 24.34
CA LEU A 114 21.43 0.95 22.92
C LEU A 114 21.19 -0.52 22.60
N SER A 115 20.96 -0.85 21.32
CA SER A 115 20.94 -2.22 20.76
C SER A 115 21.93 -3.16 21.49
N TYR A 116 23.22 -2.85 21.42
CA TYR A 116 24.30 -3.72 21.88
C TYR A 116 24.59 -3.65 23.41
N ASP A 117 23.66 -3.10 24.21
CA ASP A 117 23.72 -3.10 25.69
C ASP A 117 23.10 -4.35 26.35
N THR A 118 22.70 -5.35 25.56
CA THR A 118 22.29 -6.68 26.09
C THR A 118 23.40 -7.26 26.98
N ARG A 119 23.05 -7.69 28.20
CA ARG A 119 24.02 -8.04 29.25
C ARG A 119 23.59 -9.24 30.08
N LEU A 120 24.53 -10.13 30.39
CA LEU A 120 24.38 -11.28 31.28
C LEU A 120 24.75 -10.90 32.73
N TYR A 121 24.01 -11.42 33.70
CA TYR A 121 24.14 -11.19 35.14
C TYR A 121 23.98 -12.49 35.93
N GLY A 122 24.30 -12.50 37.22
CA GLY A 122 23.92 -13.59 38.16
C GLY A 122 24.73 -14.89 38.01
N ILE A 123 25.83 -14.85 37.27
CA ILE A 123 26.75 -15.98 37.05
C ILE A 123 27.49 -16.32 38.36
N PRO A 124 27.70 -17.61 38.71
CA PRO A 124 27.18 -18.82 38.04
C PRO A 124 25.79 -19.25 38.54
N HIS A 125 25.36 -18.76 39.70
CA HIS A 125 24.25 -19.37 40.46
C HIS A 125 22.85 -19.20 39.85
N ARG A 126 22.54 -18.05 39.24
CA ARG A 126 21.28 -17.80 38.53
C ARG A 126 21.54 -16.88 37.35
N PRO A 127 22.11 -17.40 36.25
CA PRO A 127 22.40 -16.60 35.08
C PRO A 127 21.11 -15.96 34.53
N GLN A 128 21.17 -14.68 34.22
CA GLN A 128 20.06 -13.95 33.61
C GLN A 128 20.59 -12.99 32.55
N ILE A 129 20.08 -13.10 31.33
CA ILE A 129 20.31 -12.11 30.28
C ILE A 129 19.24 -11.03 30.39
N VAL A 130 19.67 -9.77 30.33
CA VAL A 130 18.79 -8.61 30.25
C VAL A 130 19.12 -7.84 28.96
N GLN A 131 18.18 -7.84 28.02
CA GLN A 131 18.35 -7.23 26.70
C GLN A 131 18.13 -5.70 26.76
N ALA A 132 18.41 -5.02 25.65
CA ALA A 132 18.36 -3.55 25.56
C ALA A 132 16.96 -2.96 25.86
N ASP A 133 15.88 -3.60 25.41
CA ASP A 133 14.49 -3.19 25.70
C ASP A 133 14.08 -3.42 27.18
N GLY A 134 14.91 -4.12 27.95
CA GLY A 134 14.65 -4.57 29.31
C GLY A 134 13.94 -5.93 29.41
N SER A 135 13.88 -6.71 28.32
CA SER A 135 13.52 -8.13 28.36
C SER A 135 14.56 -8.97 29.09
N ARG A 136 14.09 -10.08 29.68
CA ARG A 136 14.82 -10.89 30.66
C ARG A 136 14.61 -12.36 30.38
N ILE A 137 15.71 -13.09 30.20
CA ILE A 137 15.74 -14.55 30.11
C ILE A 137 16.50 -15.08 31.32
N GLU A 138 15.87 -15.99 32.05
CA GLU A 138 16.44 -16.63 33.24
C GLU A 138 16.88 -18.05 32.89
N PHE A 139 18.02 -18.48 33.41
CA PHE A 139 18.57 -19.82 33.19
C PHE A 139 18.67 -20.60 34.51
N ALA A 140 18.76 -21.92 34.40
CA ALA A 140 19.18 -22.76 35.52
C ALA A 140 20.64 -22.45 35.93
N SER A 141 21.06 -22.88 37.12
CA SER A 141 22.42 -22.67 37.63
C SER A 141 23.48 -23.31 36.74
N LEU A 142 24.59 -22.62 36.50
CA LEU A 142 25.83 -23.21 36.01
C LEU A 142 26.61 -23.82 37.19
N THR A 143 27.30 -24.93 36.96
CA THR A 143 28.19 -25.60 37.92
C THR A 143 29.48 -26.03 37.24
N GLU A 144 30.56 -26.25 37.99
CA GLU A 144 31.83 -26.73 37.42
C GLU A 144 31.68 -28.10 36.70
N ASP A 145 30.77 -28.96 37.18
CA ASP A 145 30.42 -30.24 36.56
C ASP A 145 29.46 -30.13 35.36
N SER A 146 28.80 -28.98 35.16
CA SER A 146 27.82 -28.75 34.09
C SER A 146 28.01 -27.35 33.47
N PRO A 147 28.92 -27.22 32.47
CA PRO A 147 29.19 -25.94 31.80
C PRO A 147 28.04 -25.46 30.91
N THR A 148 26.92 -26.20 30.83
CA THR A 148 25.71 -25.81 30.10
C THR A 148 24.49 -25.79 31.01
N CYS A 149 23.58 -24.85 30.81
CA CYS A 149 22.28 -24.81 31.48
C CYS A 149 21.16 -24.30 30.54
N LEU A 150 19.95 -24.87 30.69
CA LEU A 150 18.79 -24.47 29.90
C LEU A 150 18.16 -23.17 30.42
N ALA A 151 17.55 -22.40 29.52
CA ALA A 151 16.63 -21.34 29.93
C ALA A 151 15.42 -21.93 30.69
N LEU A 152 14.88 -21.17 31.65
CA LEU A 152 13.73 -21.60 32.47
C LEU A 152 12.40 -21.63 31.69
N GLN A 153 12.37 -21.05 30.48
CA GLN A 153 11.23 -21.12 29.56
C GLN A 153 11.64 -21.86 28.29
N ALA A 154 10.75 -22.73 27.79
CA ALA A 154 10.97 -23.42 26.52
C ALA A 154 11.10 -22.42 25.35
N GLY A 155 11.96 -22.74 24.37
CA GLY A 155 12.21 -21.88 23.21
C GLY A 155 13.18 -20.72 23.44
N GLN A 156 13.63 -20.45 24.68
CA GLN A 156 14.64 -19.42 24.98
C GLN A 156 16.10 -19.93 24.95
N GLY A 157 16.32 -21.13 24.41
CA GLY A 157 17.64 -21.68 24.17
C GLY A 157 18.40 -22.13 25.43
N HIS A 158 19.73 -22.13 25.36
CA HIS A 158 20.61 -22.57 26.44
C HIS A 158 21.88 -21.71 26.54
N LEU A 159 22.42 -21.61 27.76
CA LEU A 159 23.66 -20.92 28.05
C LEU A 159 24.79 -21.95 28.24
N GLU A 160 25.94 -21.67 27.65
CA GLU A 160 27.17 -22.47 27.71
C GLU A 160 28.30 -21.59 28.25
N GLN A 161 29.16 -22.13 29.12
CA GLN A 161 30.37 -21.47 29.59
C GLN A 161 31.60 -22.18 29.01
N THR A 162 32.48 -21.40 28.38
CA THR A 162 33.79 -21.84 27.89
C THR A 162 34.90 -21.34 28.82
N ALA A 163 36.17 -21.59 28.46
CA ALA A 163 37.32 -21.05 29.20
C ALA A 163 37.46 -19.51 29.14
N THR A 164 36.84 -18.83 28.17
CA THR A 164 37.07 -17.39 27.90
C THR A 164 35.79 -16.57 27.72
N GLU A 165 34.67 -17.19 27.39
CA GLU A 165 33.38 -16.54 27.09
C GLU A 165 32.19 -17.38 27.60
N LEU A 166 31.04 -16.74 27.80
CA LEU A 166 29.75 -17.43 27.90
C LEU A 166 28.97 -17.23 26.60
N ARG A 167 28.39 -18.31 26.06
CA ARG A 167 27.63 -18.31 24.82
C ARG A 167 26.19 -18.67 25.10
N TRP A 168 25.27 -17.81 24.66
CA TRP A 168 23.85 -18.13 24.63
C TRP A 168 23.46 -18.55 23.22
N HIS A 169 23.05 -19.80 23.09
CA HIS A 169 22.50 -20.35 21.86
C HIS A 169 20.98 -20.21 21.91
N TRP A 170 20.41 -19.32 21.11
CA TRP A 170 18.96 -19.14 20.98
C TRP A 170 18.37 -20.21 20.03
N ALA A 171 17.07 -20.47 20.14
CA ALA A 171 16.37 -21.49 19.34
C ALA A 171 16.24 -21.20 17.83
N ASP A 172 16.61 -19.99 17.39
CA ASP A 172 16.47 -19.47 16.02
C ASP A 172 17.79 -19.53 15.22
N GLY A 173 18.84 -20.11 15.82
CA GLY A 173 20.17 -20.21 15.25
C GLY A 173 21.13 -19.09 15.66
N HIS A 174 20.69 -18.04 16.38
CA HIS A 174 21.60 -17.02 16.86
C HIS A 174 22.44 -17.50 18.05
N ILE A 175 23.70 -17.09 18.09
CA ILE A 175 24.61 -17.29 19.22
C ILE A 175 25.14 -15.93 19.70
N LEU A 176 24.83 -15.55 20.94
CA LEU A 176 25.31 -14.32 21.58
C LEU A 176 26.44 -14.67 22.54
N SER A 177 27.64 -14.12 22.32
CA SER A 177 28.81 -14.35 23.18
C SER A 177 29.07 -13.17 24.11
N PHE A 178 29.37 -13.47 25.38
CA PHE A 178 29.58 -12.53 26.46
C PHE A 178 30.96 -12.75 27.10
N THR A 179 31.59 -11.68 27.60
CA THR A 179 32.73 -11.82 28.52
C THR A 179 32.33 -12.58 29.79
N LEU A 180 33.31 -13.07 30.55
CA LEU A 180 33.06 -13.66 31.88
C LEU A 180 32.40 -12.68 32.86
N ASP A 181 32.60 -11.36 32.68
CA ASP A 181 31.90 -10.28 33.41
C ASP A 181 30.49 -9.95 32.87
N GLY A 182 30.04 -10.72 31.86
CA GLY A 182 28.68 -10.70 31.30
C GLY A 182 28.41 -9.68 30.19
N TYR A 183 29.42 -9.02 29.63
CA TYR A 183 29.20 -8.01 28.58
C TYR A 183 29.16 -8.63 27.18
N LEU A 184 28.13 -8.31 26.37
CA LEU A 184 28.00 -8.82 25.00
C LEU A 184 29.16 -8.33 24.13
N ILE A 185 29.90 -9.26 23.53
CA ILE A 185 31.04 -9.01 22.65
C ILE A 185 30.79 -9.49 21.21
N ARG A 186 29.80 -10.36 20.98
CA ARG A 186 29.58 -10.97 19.66
C ARG A 186 28.15 -11.46 19.46
N ILE A 187 27.67 -11.38 18.22
CA ILE A 187 26.43 -12.01 17.74
C ILE A 187 26.80 -12.85 16.51
N GLN A 188 26.37 -14.10 16.43
CA GLN A 188 26.58 -15.02 15.30
C GLN A 188 25.24 -15.57 14.79
N GLN A 189 25.17 -15.85 13.49
CA GLN A 189 24.07 -16.56 12.83
C GLN A 189 24.63 -17.26 11.57
N ASP A 190 24.46 -18.57 11.47
CA ASP A 190 25.12 -19.41 10.45
C ASP A 190 26.65 -19.16 10.43
N GLU A 191 27.23 -18.89 9.26
CA GLU A 191 28.66 -18.54 9.10
C GLU A 191 28.94 -17.04 9.35
N ASN A 192 27.93 -16.23 9.66
CA ASN A 192 28.04 -14.78 9.78
C ASN A 192 28.21 -14.33 11.24
N GLN A 193 28.99 -13.26 11.45
CA GLN A 193 29.37 -12.77 12.77
C GLN A 193 29.44 -11.24 12.82
N LEU A 194 28.76 -10.64 13.80
CA LEU A 194 28.88 -9.23 14.19
C LEU A 194 29.70 -9.15 15.48
N GLU A 195 30.70 -8.28 15.49
CA GLU A 195 31.68 -8.10 16.56
C GLU A 195 31.43 -6.79 17.33
N ILE A 196 31.59 -6.82 18.65
CA ILE A 196 31.41 -5.67 19.55
C ILE A 196 32.69 -5.50 20.38
N GLN A 197 33.57 -4.61 19.93
CA GLN A 197 34.79 -4.28 20.66
C GLN A 197 34.46 -3.37 21.85
N ARG A 198 35.06 -3.64 23.01
CA ARG A 198 34.88 -2.87 24.24
C ARG A 198 36.20 -2.39 24.80
N HIS A 199 36.20 -1.27 25.51
CA HIS A 199 37.39 -0.75 26.18
C HIS A 199 37.85 -1.71 27.29
N ALA A 200 39.00 -2.35 27.09
CA ALA A 200 39.60 -3.30 28.03
C ALA A 200 40.42 -2.63 29.16
N THR A 201 40.89 -1.40 28.95
CA THR A 201 41.75 -0.69 29.91
C THR A 201 40.95 -0.28 31.16
N SER A 202 41.51 -0.58 32.34
CA SER A 202 40.97 -0.11 33.62
C SER A 202 40.88 1.42 33.66
N GLY A 203 39.70 1.94 33.93
CA GLY A 203 39.40 3.38 33.90
C GLY A 203 37.91 3.67 33.70
N PRO A 204 37.51 4.95 33.56
CA PRO A 204 36.08 5.32 33.48
C PRO A 204 35.31 4.67 32.32
N LEU A 205 35.99 4.37 31.21
CA LEU A 205 35.40 3.75 30.02
C LEU A 205 35.35 2.22 30.05
N GLN A 206 35.83 1.56 31.11
CA GLN A 206 35.96 0.10 31.13
C GLN A 206 34.64 -0.61 30.78
N HIS A 207 34.71 -1.56 29.83
CA HIS A 207 33.58 -2.28 29.23
C HIS A 207 32.56 -1.44 28.42
N ALA A 208 32.74 -0.14 28.26
CA ALA A 208 31.97 0.63 27.28
C ALA A 208 32.29 0.14 25.86
N ILE A 209 31.30 0.22 24.96
CA ILE A 209 31.44 -0.21 23.56
C ILE A 209 32.40 0.78 22.89
N ALA A 210 33.49 0.30 22.30
CA ALA A 210 34.39 1.15 21.50
C ALA A 210 33.92 1.19 20.04
N SER A 211 33.62 0.02 19.48
CA SER A 211 33.09 -0.12 18.12
C SER A 211 32.22 -1.37 17.96
N VAL A 212 31.42 -1.39 16.90
CA VAL A 212 30.63 -2.55 16.48
C VAL A 212 30.80 -2.74 14.98
N SER A 213 31.17 -3.94 14.52
CA SER A 213 31.44 -4.25 13.11
C SER A 213 30.60 -5.42 12.63
N ASP A 214 30.01 -5.32 11.43
CA ASP A 214 29.18 -6.38 10.84
C ASP A 214 29.93 -7.26 9.83
N PRO A 215 29.34 -8.36 9.32
CA PRO A 215 30.00 -9.26 8.37
C PRO A 215 30.44 -8.59 7.06
N ALA A 216 29.84 -7.45 6.69
CA ALA A 216 30.23 -6.67 5.51
C ALA A 216 31.39 -5.70 5.80
N GLY A 217 31.96 -5.73 7.01
CA GLY A 217 33.07 -4.86 7.43
C GLY A 217 32.65 -3.44 7.82
N ARG A 218 31.36 -3.10 7.76
CA ARG A 218 30.87 -1.78 8.16
C ARG A 218 30.99 -1.63 9.66
N THR A 219 31.36 -0.45 10.15
CA THR A 219 31.66 -0.22 11.57
C THR A 219 30.93 1.00 12.14
N LEU A 220 30.44 0.88 13.38
CA LEU A 220 30.02 1.98 14.25
C LEU A 220 31.14 2.29 15.25
N THR A 221 31.42 3.57 15.52
CA THR A 221 32.43 3.98 16.52
C THR A 221 31.78 4.85 17.59
N PHE A 222 32.02 4.54 18.86
CA PHE A 222 31.35 5.17 20.00
C PHE A 222 32.31 6.12 20.74
N ASN A 223 31.93 7.39 20.81
CA ASN A 223 32.75 8.46 21.38
C ASN A 223 32.11 8.97 22.68
N TYR A 224 32.91 8.97 23.75
CA TYR A 224 32.47 9.29 25.10
C TYR A 224 33.19 10.53 25.67
N GLU A 225 32.49 11.22 26.56
CA GLU A 225 33.08 12.27 27.41
C GLU A 225 33.14 11.78 28.86
N ILE A 226 34.32 11.91 29.47
CA ILE A 226 34.53 11.68 30.90
C ILE A 226 34.21 12.98 31.64
N THR A 227 33.22 12.94 32.53
CA THR A 227 32.80 14.07 33.36
C THR A 227 33.09 13.79 34.85
N PRO A 228 33.10 14.81 35.73
CA PRO A 228 33.21 14.60 37.18
C PRO A 228 32.09 13.75 37.80
N ARG A 229 30.99 13.49 37.07
CA ARG A 229 29.86 12.66 37.51
C ARG A 229 29.76 11.32 36.76
N GLY A 230 30.81 10.93 36.03
CA GLY A 230 30.87 9.68 35.26
C GLY A 230 30.95 9.90 33.75
N VAL A 231 30.71 8.84 32.98
CA VAL A 231 30.86 8.82 31.52
C VAL A 231 29.52 9.04 30.83
N ARG A 232 29.48 9.95 29.85
CA ARG A 232 28.35 10.11 28.92
C ARG A 232 28.75 9.76 27.50
N LEU A 233 27.82 9.17 26.74
CA LEU A 233 27.96 9.05 25.29
C LEU A 233 27.82 10.46 24.70
N ALA A 234 28.79 10.89 23.91
CA ALA A 234 28.77 12.19 23.26
C ALA A 234 28.37 12.06 21.80
N GLN A 235 28.92 11.05 21.10
CA GLN A 235 28.72 10.86 19.68
C GLN A 235 28.83 9.38 19.27
N VAL A 236 28.09 8.94 18.26
CA VAL A 236 28.29 7.67 17.56
C VAL A 236 28.53 7.98 16.09
N ASP A 237 29.68 7.58 15.57
CA ASP A 237 29.99 7.63 14.15
C ASP A 237 29.35 6.43 13.46
N THR A 238 28.57 6.71 12.42
CA THR A 238 27.89 5.70 11.60
C THR A 238 28.32 5.86 10.13
N PRO A 239 28.11 4.86 9.27
CA PRO A 239 28.30 5.00 7.81
C PRO A 239 27.51 6.16 7.18
N HIS A 240 26.47 6.66 7.86
CA HIS A 240 25.64 7.81 7.43
C HIS A 240 26.00 9.12 8.17
N GLY A 241 27.14 9.15 8.87
CA GLY A 241 27.67 10.29 9.62
C GLY A 241 27.42 10.25 11.14
N PRO A 242 27.81 11.31 11.87
CA PRO A 242 27.84 11.33 13.34
C PRO A 242 26.50 11.69 14.00
N TRP A 243 26.04 10.85 14.92
CA TRP A 243 24.92 11.10 15.81
C TRP A 243 25.43 11.65 17.15
N ARG A 244 24.84 12.73 17.66
CA ARG A 244 25.29 13.47 18.85
C ARG A 244 24.24 13.43 19.95
N TYR A 245 24.66 13.20 21.19
CA TYR A 245 23.78 12.95 22.32
C TYR A 245 23.94 14.02 23.41
N GLN A 246 22.83 14.61 23.85
CA GLN A 246 22.80 15.67 24.86
C GLN A 246 22.20 15.16 26.16
N HIS A 247 22.85 15.52 27.28
CA HIS A 247 22.52 15.00 28.60
C HIS A 247 22.52 16.12 29.64
N ASP A 248 21.63 16.02 30.62
CA ASP A 248 21.73 16.75 31.89
C ASP A 248 21.88 15.78 33.08
N THR A 249 21.85 16.31 34.30
CA THR A 249 22.12 15.52 35.52
C THR A 249 21.31 16.07 36.70
N PRO A 250 19.99 15.80 36.76
CA PRO A 250 19.09 16.34 37.78
C PRO A 250 19.31 15.73 39.18
N GLY A 251 20.10 14.64 39.27
CA GLY A 251 20.45 13.97 40.52
C GLY A 251 21.84 13.33 40.41
N ILE A 252 21.95 12.06 40.83
CA ILE A 252 23.21 11.28 40.71
C ILE A 252 23.39 10.57 39.37
N HIS A 253 22.32 10.38 38.58
CA HIS A 253 22.37 9.71 37.28
C HIS A 253 22.25 10.70 36.13
N LEU A 254 22.88 10.37 35.00
CA LEU A 254 22.67 11.06 33.73
C LEU A 254 21.24 10.87 33.22
N ARG A 255 20.73 11.88 32.51
CA ARG A 255 19.44 11.87 31.82
C ARG A 255 19.62 12.40 30.41
N LEU A 256 19.20 11.61 29.41
CA LEU A 256 19.20 12.02 28.00
C LEU A 256 18.17 13.15 27.83
N THR A 257 18.60 14.32 27.41
CA THR A 257 17.72 15.47 27.15
C THR A 257 17.54 15.75 25.67
N GLY A 258 18.52 15.39 24.85
CA GLY A 258 18.52 15.66 23.42
C GLY A 258 19.29 14.65 22.59
N LEU A 259 18.93 14.58 21.32
CA LEU A 259 19.70 13.93 20.25
C LEU A 259 19.79 14.91 19.08
N GLN A 260 20.94 15.00 18.43
CA GLN A 260 21.14 15.68 17.15
C GLN A 260 21.77 14.68 16.18
N ARG A 261 21.25 14.63 14.96
CA ARG A 261 21.69 13.69 13.91
C ARG A 261 22.85 14.20 13.00
N PRO A 262 23.32 13.39 12.03
CA PRO A 262 24.32 13.79 11.02
C PRO A 262 23.79 14.80 10.01
N ASP A 263 22.51 14.67 9.68
CA ASP A 263 21.72 15.82 9.32
C ASP A 263 21.55 16.72 10.53
N GLY A 264 20.66 16.42 11.49
CA GLY A 264 20.69 17.12 12.77
C GLY A 264 19.41 17.48 13.50
N MET A 265 18.22 17.07 13.07
CA MET A 265 16.99 17.40 13.78
C MET A 265 17.17 16.94 15.21
N THR A 266 16.67 17.80 16.08
CA THR A 266 16.78 17.62 17.50
C THR A 266 15.57 16.81 17.97
N ARG A 267 15.82 15.63 18.54
CA ARG A 267 14.81 14.98 19.39
C ARG A 267 15.07 15.41 20.81
N THR A 268 14.16 16.18 21.38
CA THR A 268 14.21 16.63 22.77
C THR A 268 13.32 15.76 23.63
N TYR A 269 13.86 15.20 24.70
CA TYR A 269 13.19 14.27 25.61
C TYR A 269 12.83 15.02 26.90
N GLN A 270 11.55 15.30 27.10
CA GLN A 270 11.07 15.95 28.31
C GLN A 270 10.76 14.91 29.39
N HIS A 271 11.12 15.25 30.62
CA HIS A 271 11.00 14.38 31.78
C HIS A 271 10.28 15.10 32.92
N GLU A 272 9.77 14.34 33.88
CA GLU A 272 9.09 14.91 35.05
C GLU A 272 10.05 15.75 35.91
N ALA A 273 9.55 16.86 36.46
CA ALA A 273 10.38 17.90 37.06
C ALA A 273 10.66 17.67 38.56
N SER A 274 9.72 17.08 39.32
CA SER A 274 9.89 16.86 40.76
C SER A 274 8.94 15.79 41.31
N GLY A 275 9.38 15.10 42.37
CA GLY A 275 8.60 14.12 43.10
C GLY A 275 9.43 13.40 44.18
N ASN A 276 8.76 12.69 45.09
CA ASN A 276 9.40 12.07 46.26
C ASN A 276 10.11 10.72 45.95
N LEU A 277 10.07 10.25 44.70
CA LEU A 277 10.71 8.99 44.27
C LEU A 277 11.95 9.29 43.44
N GLU A 278 13.06 8.58 43.70
CA GLU A 278 14.33 8.71 42.98
C GLU A 278 14.20 8.51 41.46
N GLN A 279 13.18 7.76 41.02
CA GLN A 279 12.85 7.50 39.63
C GLN A 279 12.25 8.71 38.90
N VAL A 280 11.52 9.60 39.61
CA VAL A 280 10.65 10.62 38.98
C VAL A 280 11.40 11.54 38.01
N PRO A 281 12.59 12.10 38.32
CA PRO A 281 13.32 12.95 37.37
C PRO A 281 13.68 12.28 36.04
N TYR A 282 13.57 10.95 35.94
CA TYR A 282 13.92 10.13 34.77
C TYR A 282 12.67 9.56 34.05
N LEU A 283 11.46 9.92 34.48
CA LEU A 283 10.21 9.55 33.82
C LEU A 283 9.99 10.42 32.57
N LEU A 284 9.96 9.81 31.39
CA LEU A 284 9.77 10.47 30.10
C LEU A 284 8.32 10.97 29.98
N THR A 285 8.09 12.27 30.15
CA THR A 285 6.78 12.93 30.03
C THR A 285 6.51 13.45 28.62
N GLY A 286 7.51 13.47 27.74
CA GLY A 286 7.30 13.92 26.36
C GLY A 286 8.47 13.75 25.41
N ILE A 287 8.15 13.81 24.12
CA ILE A 287 9.13 13.85 23.03
C ILE A 287 8.74 14.96 22.07
N THR A 288 9.68 15.87 21.81
CA THR A 288 9.56 16.92 20.79
C THR A 288 10.58 16.67 19.69
N ILE A 289 10.14 16.80 18.45
CA ILE A 289 10.98 16.82 17.25
C ILE A 289 11.19 18.29 16.87
N GLY A 290 12.42 18.71 16.55
CA GLY A 290 12.71 20.10 16.17
C GLY A 290 13.78 20.27 15.09
N LYS A 291 13.57 21.19 14.17
CA LYS A 291 14.45 21.50 13.01
C LYS A 291 14.29 22.98 12.70
N ASP A 292 15.40 23.70 12.49
CA ASP A 292 15.42 25.13 12.15
C ASP A 292 14.45 26.00 12.98
N HIS A 293 14.60 25.93 14.30
CA HIS A 293 13.78 26.63 15.30
C HIS A 293 12.28 26.25 15.34
N GLN A 294 11.78 25.44 14.42
CA GLN A 294 10.45 24.84 14.50
C GLN A 294 10.48 23.61 15.42
N SER A 295 9.37 23.33 16.11
CA SER A 295 9.26 22.11 16.94
C SER A 295 7.83 21.57 17.03
N LEU A 296 7.72 20.24 17.04
CA LEU A 296 6.47 19.48 17.13
C LEU A 296 6.55 18.46 18.28
N ARG A 297 5.65 18.59 19.26
CA ARG A 297 5.50 17.65 20.38
C ARG A 297 4.69 16.43 19.91
N ILE A 298 5.35 15.29 19.74
CA ILE A 298 4.75 14.07 19.14
C ILE A 298 4.08 13.13 20.16
N GLY A 299 4.21 13.41 21.45
CA GLY A 299 3.56 12.68 22.51
C GLY A 299 3.78 13.30 23.90
N THR A 300 2.81 13.14 24.77
CA THR A 300 2.84 13.54 26.18
C THR A 300 2.34 12.37 27.04
N TRP A 301 3.03 12.08 28.14
CA TRP A 301 2.68 11.03 29.09
C TRP A 301 2.58 11.59 30.50
N HIS A 302 1.60 11.09 31.25
CA HIS A 302 1.43 11.37 32.66
C HIS A 302 1.62 10.10 33.48
N TYR A 303 2.03 10.26 34.73
CA TYR A 303 2.33 9.17 35.65
C TYR A 303 1.53 9.34 36.96
N ASP A 304 1.17 8.23 37.58
CA ASP A 304 0.59 8.23 38.93
C ASP A 304 1.66 8.44 40.01
N ALA A 305 1.23 8.62 41.27
CA ALA A 305 2.13 8.83 42.41
C ALA A 305 3.08 7.65 42.71
N THR A 306 2.92 6.51 42.03
CA THR A 306 3.79 5.33 42.12
C THR A 306 4.75 5.20 40.92
N GLY A 307 4.74 6.16 39.99
CA GLY A 307 5.60 6.18 38.81
C GLY A 307 5.08 5.33 37.64
N ARG A 308 3.81 4.92 37.65
CA ARG A 308 3.17 4.18 36.55
C ARG A 308 2.52 5.14 35.58
N ALA A 309 2.81 5.03 34.29
CA ALA A 309 2.17 5.87 33.27
C ALA A 309 0.66 5.60 33.26
N ASN A 310 -0.15 6.66 33.43
CA ASN A 310 -1.60 6.57 33.61
C ASN A 310 -2.40 7.37 32.55
N ALA A 311 -1.74 8.17 31.72
CA ALA A 311 -2.36 8.77 30.55
C ALA A 311 -1.35 9.00 29.42
N PHE A 312 -1.88 9.06 28.20
CA PHE A 312 -1.16 9.47 27.01
C PHE A 312 -2.03 10.41 26.16
N GLU A 313 -1.43 11.42 25.56
CA GLU A 313 -2.05 12.25 24.52
C GLU A 313 -1.02 12.77 23.51
N ARG A 314 -1.49 13.11 22.30
CA ARG A 314 -0.80 14.00 21.37
C ARG A 314 -1.42 15.40 21.44
N PRO A 315 -0.62 16.45 21.66
CA PRO A 315 -1.08 17.82 21.51
C PRO A 315 -1.69 18.03 20.13
N GLY A 316 -2.86 18.69 20.10
CA GLY A 316 -3.62 18.93 18.87
C GLY A 316 -4.53 17.77 18.40
N ASP A 317 -4.46 16.59 19.02
CA ASP A 317 -5.38 15.47 18.72
C ASP A 317 -6.10 14.96 19.98
N PRO A 318 -7.28 15.51 20.31
CA PRO A 318 -8.10 15.03 21.43
C PRO A 318 -8.56 13.57 21.31
N ALA A 319 -8.59 13.00 20.09
CA ALA A 319 -8.96 11.60 19.88
C ALA A 319 -7.80 10.64 20.20
N SER A 320 -6.56 11.11 20.19
CA SER A 320 -5.40 10.32 20.64
C SER A 320 -5.39 10.05 22.15
N ARG A 321 -6.08 10.88 22.95
CA ARG A 321 -6.02 10.82 24.41
C ARG A 321 -6.58 9.50 24.95
N ILE A 322 -5.80 8.88 25.83
CA ILE A 322 -6.22 7.75 26.65
C ILE A 322 -5.86 7.94 28.11
N GLU A 323 -6.66 7.33 28.99
CA GLU A 323 -6.44 7.28 30.44
C GLU A 323 -6.53 5.83 30.91
N LEU A 324 -5.56 5.38 31.71
CA LEU A 324 -5.42 4.02 32.20
C LEU A 324 -5.74 3.98 33.70
N GLN A 325 -6.79 3.25 34.06
CA GLN A 325 -7.17 2.97 35.44
C GLN A 325 -6.79 1.53 35.79
N TYR A 326 -5.71 1.38 36.55
CA TYR A 326 -5.29 0.11 37.16
C TYR A 326 -6.17 -0.21 38.36
N LEU A 327 -6.90 -1.34 38.36
CA LEU A 327 -7.82 -1.69 39.45
C LEU A 327 -7.15 -2.42 40.62
N GLN A 328 -5.93 -2.92 40.43
CA GLN A 328 -5.13 -3.60 41.44
C GLN A 328 -3.75 -2.94 41.59
N PRO A 329 -3.09 -3.06 42.76
CA PRO A 329 -1.67 -2.75 42.89
C PRO A 329 -0.82 -3.75 42.09
N ASN A 330 0.44 -3.39 41.80
CA ASN A 330 1.36 -4.28 41.10
C ASN A 330 1.64 -5.54 41.95
N ALA A 331 1.33 -6.72 41.41
CA ALA A 331 1.56 -8.01 42.06
C ALA A 331 2.96 -8.58 41.74
N PRO A 332 3.66 -9.22 42.70
CA PRO A 332 4.92 -9.90 42.43
C PRO A 332 4.73 -11.14 41.54
N HIS A 333 5.75 -11.48 40.74
CA HIS A 333 5.70 -12.45 39.62
C HIS A 333 5.53 -13.95 39.99
N HIS A 334 4.93 -14.26 41.14
CA HIS A 334 4.74 -15.64 41.63
C HIS A 334 3.31 -15.92 42.13
N THR A 335 2.33 -15.10 41.73
CA THR A 335 0.91 -15.30 42.05
C THR A 335 0.12 -15.53 40.76
N ASP A 336 -0.75 -16.56 40.73
CA ASP A 336 -1.72 -16.74 39.63
C ASP A 336 -2.91 -15.79 39.86
N GLN A 337 -2.66 -14.52 39.57
CA GLN A 337 -3.61 -13.43 39.71
C GLN A 337 -3.99 -12.88 38.33
N THR A 338 -5.22 -12.39 38.22
CA THR A 338 -5.67 -11.63 37.05
C THR A 338 -5.77 -10.16 37.42
N LEU A 339 -4.96 -9.34 36.75
CA LEU A 339 -5.00 -7.89 36.83
C LEU A 339 -6.03 -7.34 35.85
N GLN A 340 -6.67 -6.23 36.19
CA GLN A 340 -7.63 -5.54 35.34
C GLN A 340 -7.24 -4.08 35.16
N THR A 341 -7.19 -3.66 33.89
CA THR A 341 -6.92 -2.28 33.49
C THR A 341 -8.07 -1.79 32.63
N ILE A 342 -8.64 -0.65 32.99
CA ILE A 342 -9.65 0.03 32.17
C ILE A 342 -8.96 1.18 31.44
N VAL A 343 -9.00 1.16 30.12
CA VAL A 343 -8.55 2.27 29.28
C VAL A 343 -9.76 3.06 28.82
N THR A 344 -9.80 4.35 29.15
CA THR A 344 -10.80 5.29 28.67
C THR A 344 -10.25 6.06 27.49
N SER A 345 -11.03 6.21 26.42
CA SER A 345 -10.67 6.95 25.20
C SER A 345 -11.90 7.68 24.65
N HIS A 346 -11.73 8.48 23.59
CA HIS A 346 -12.86 9.12 22.87
C HIS A 346 -13.94 8.13 22.39
N ARG A 347 -13.64 6.83 22.28
CA ARG A 347 -14.58 5.79 21.86
C ARG A 347 -15.34 5.12 23.01
N GLY A 348 -14.95 5.40 24.25
CA GLY A 348 -15.50 4.76 25.46
C GLY A 348 -14.44 4.03 26.29
N ARG A 349 -14.91 3.14 27.18
CA ARG A 349 -14.11 2.40 28.15
C ARG A 349 -13.90 0.96 27.70
N THR A 350 -12.65 0.51 27.61
CA THR A 350 -12.27 -0.87 27.30
C THR A 350 -11.57 -1.51 28.49
N ARG A 351 -11.99 -2.72 28.84
CA ARG A 351 -11.42 -3.52 29.92
C ARG A 351 -10.46 -4.55 29.34
N PHE A 352 -9.27 -4.62 29.90
CA PHE A 352 -8.28 -5.65 29.64
C PHE A 352 -8.10 -6.48 30.91
N GLU A 353 -8.09 -7.81 30.77
CA GLU A 353 -7.82 -8.75 31.85
C GLU A 353 -6.53 -9.50 31.54
N ILE A 354 -5.57 -9.44 32.46
CA ILE A 354 -4.19 -9.82 32.22
C ILE A 354 -3.77 -10.80 33.32
N GLY A 355 -3.50 -12.05 32.92
CA GLY A 355 -2.97 -13.07 33.83
C GLY A 355 -1.51 -12.79 34.16
N VAL A 356 -1.15 -13.00 35.42
CA VAL A 356 0.24 -13.03 35.90
C VAL A 356 0.66 -14.50 36.02
N THR A 357 1.76 -14.86 35.36
CA THR A 357 2.32 -16.22 35.38
C THR A 357 3.82 -16.16 35.64
N PRO A 358 4.48 -17.29 36.02
CA PRO A 358 5.95 -17.36 36.06
C PRO A 358 6.62 -17.03 34.71
N ALA A 359 5.90 -17.24 33.60
CA ALA A 359 6.31 -16.91 32.24
C ALA A 359 6.07 -15.44 31.84
N GLY A 360 5.48 -14.61 32.72
CA GLY A 360 5.19 -13.19 32.50
C GLY A 360 3.70 -12.87 32.43
N TYR A 361 3.40 -11.68 31.91
CA TYR A 361 2.02 -11.20 31.71
C TYR A 361 1.41 -11.78 30.42
N ARG A 362 0.12 -12.11 30.45
CA ARG A 362 -0.62 -12.63 29.29
C ARG A 362 -2.02 -12.02 29.23
N LEU A 363 -2.42 -11.51 28.06
CA LEU A 363 -3.77 -10.99 27.86
C LEU A 363 -4.75 -12.17 27.84
N ARG A 364 -5.61 -12.27 28.85
CA ARG A 364 -6.65 -13.33 28.90
C ARG A 364 -7.95 -12.89 28.22
N ASN A 365 -8.25 -11.58 28.23
CA ASN A 365 -9.51 -11.05 27.72
C ASN A 365 -9.41 -9.55 27.38
N ALA A 366 -10.04 -9.11 26.29
CA ALA A 366 -10.16 -7.70 25.92
C ALA A 366 -11.59 -7.37 25.46
N GLN A 367 -12.28 -6.48 26.20
CA GLN A 367 -13.70 -6.18 26.01
C GLN A 367 -13.99 -4.68 26.00
N GLY A 368 -14.60 -4.19 24.92
CA GLY A 368 -15.01 -2.79 24.77
C GLY A 368 -14.62 -2.18 23.42
N PRO A 369 -14.83 -0.87 23.23
CA PRO A 369 -14.43 -0.15 22.01
C PRO A 369 -12.90 0.09 21.97
N GLY A 370 -12.20 -0.59 21.05
CA GLY A 370 -10.73 -0.55 20.95
C GLY A 370 -10.12 0.87 20.89
N CYS A 371 -9.04 1.09 21.65
CA CYS A 371 -8.43 2.39 21.93
C CYS A 371 -7.07 2.62 21.25
N PRO A 372 -6.57 3.87 21.14
CA PRO A 372 -5.26 4.21 20.55
C PRO A 372 -4.08 3.40 21.12
N GLY A 373 -3.41 2.63 20.26
CA GLY A 373 -2.26 1.79 20.60
C GLY A 373 -2.59 0.55 21.44
N CYS A 374 -3.87 0.32 21.77
CA CYS A 374 -4.33 -0.79 22.59
C CYS A 374 -4.38 -2.12 21.82
N PRO A 375 -4.45 -3.27 22.51
CA PRO A 375 -4.78 -4.55 21.91
C PRO A 375 -6.20 -4.50 21.34
N ALA A 376 -6.44 -5.22 20.25
CA ALA A 376 -7.77 -5.34 19.67
C ALA A 376 -8.73 -6.04 20.66
N PRO A 377 -10.02 -5.64 20.73
CA PRO A 377 -11.00 -6.26 21.63
C PRO A 377 -11.48 -7.61 21.05
N ILE A 378 -10.59 -8.60 21.09
CA ILE A 378 -10.74 -9.94 20.51
C ILE A 378 -11.48 -10.95 21.40
N GLY A 379 -11.97 -10.51 22.57
CA GLY A 379 -12.59 -11.39 23.56
C GLY A 379 -11.56 -12.24 24.30
N SER A 380 -11.92 -13.49 24.63
CA SER A 380 -11.13 -14.42 25.43
C SER A 380 -10.00 -15.08 24.64
N ILE A 381 -8.86 -15.28 25.31
CA ILE A 381 -7.67 -15.94 24.80
C ILE A 381 -7.30 -17.11 25.73
N GLY A 382 -7.06 -18.28 25.13
CA GLY A 382 -6.59 -19.49 25.80
C GLY A 382 -5.06 -19.61 25.73
N TYR A 383 -4.51 -20.35 26.69
CA TYR A 383 -3.10 -20.70 26.72
C TYR A 383 -2.91 -22.16 27.16
N ASP A 384 -1.99 -22.87 26.53
CA ASP A 384 -1.64 -24.25 26.91
C ASP A 384 -0.78 -24.32 28.19
N ALA A 385 -0.44 -25.54 28.62
CA ALA A 385 0.41 -25.77 29.79
C ALA A 385 1.84 -25.21 29.66
N GLN A 386 2.26 -24.85 28.45
CA GLN A 386 3.54 -24.20 28.14
C GLN A 386 3.40 -22.66 28.01
N ASN A 387 2.23 -22.10 28.30
CA ASN A 387 1.87 -20.67 28.17
C ASN A 387 1.91 -20.13 26.72
N ARG A 388 1.72 -21.01 25.73
CA ARG A 388 1.56 -20.69 24.30
C ARG A 388 0.10 -20.46 23.96
N ILE A 389 -0.21 -19.64 22.97
CA ILE A 389 -1.61 -19.49 22.52
C ILE A 389 -2.07 -20.82 21.91
N ASP A 390 -3.19 -21.32 22.43
CA ASP A 390 -3.94 -22.46 21.90
C ASP A 390 -5.32 -22.06 21.38
N GLN A 391 -5.92 -20.98 21.91
CA GLN A 391 -7.20 -20.43 21.47
C GLN A 391 -7.19 -18.90 21.40
N ILE A 392 -7.77 -18.34 20.34
CA ILE A 392 -7.90 -16.89 20.14
C ILE A 392 -9.15 -16.56 19.32
N ALA A 393 -10.00 -15.66 19.82
CA ALA A 393 -11.20 -15.17 19.11
C ALA A 393 -12.14 -16.28 18.54
N GLY A 394 -12.15 -17.48 19.14
CA GLY A 394 -12.94 -18.64 18.68
C GLY A 394 -12.22 -19.56 17.69
N LEU A 395 -10.97 -19.27 17.31
CA LEU A 395 -10.07 -20.20 16.62
C LEU A 395 -9.24 -20.99 17.63
N SER A 396 -8.93 -22.25 17.29
CA SER A 396 -7.95 -23.10 17.98
C SER A 396 -6.71 -23.31 17.10
N LEU A 397 -5.53 -23.22 17.70
CA LEU A 397 -4.24 -23.42 17.05
C LEU A 397 -3.84 -24.90 17.18
N GLN A 398 -3.53 -25.54 16.05
CA GLN A 398 -3.06 -26.92 15.98
C GLN A 398 -1.55 -26.94 15.80
N ARG A 399 -0.85 -27.75 16.60
CA ARG A 399 0.61 -27.86 16.60
C ARG A 399 1.06 -29.31 16.46
N ASP A 400 2.22 -29.50 15.84
CA ASP A 400 2.88 -30.80 15.79
C ASP A 400 3.68 -31.09 17.08
N ALA A 401 4.36 -32.24 17.11
CA ALA A 401 5.19 -32.66 18.24
C ALA A 401 6.46 -31.81 18.45
N ALA A 402 6.89 -31.04 17.44
CA ALA A 402 7.98 -30.06 17.56
C ALA A 402 7.46 -28.69 18.06
N GLY A 403 6.14 -28.49 18.06
CA GLY A 403 5.46 -27.27 18.52
C GLY A 403 5.13 -26.28 17.40
N ALA A 404 5.48 -26.58 16.15
CA ALA A 404 5.20 -25.73 15.00
C ALA A 404 3.69 -25.67 14.72
N ILE A 405 3.17 -24.50 14.35
CA ILE A 405 1.75 -24.33 13.99
C ILE A 405 1.52 -24.97 12.62
N VAL A 406 0.82 -26.10 12.61
CA VAL A 406 0.47 -26.85 11.39
C VAL A 406 -0.97 -26.60 10.94
N GLY A 407 -1.80 -25.98 11.79
CA GLY A 407 -3.13 -25.57 11.39
C GLY A 407 -3.84 -24.58 12.30
N LEU A 408 -4.89 -23.97 11.77
CA LEU A 408 -5.85 -23.13 12.48
C LEU A 408 -7.24 -23.66 12.21
N SER A 409 -7.98 -24.04 13.24
CA SER A 409 -9.32 -24.60 13.11
C SER A 409 -10.35 -23.86 13.97
N GLY A 410 -11.47 -23.48 13.39
CA GLY A 410 -12.60 -22.89 14.12
C GLY A 410 -13.59 -22.18 13.19
N THR A 411 -14.33 -21.22 13.74
CA THR A 411 -15.33 -20.45 12.97
C THR A 411 -14.93 -18.98 12.95
N LEU A 412 -14.49 -18.49 11.79
CA LEU A 412 -14.42 -17.05 11.55
C LEU A 412 -15.75 -16.55 10.95
N PRO A 413 -16.22 -15.35 11.34
CA PRO A 413 -17.30 -14.68 10.61
C PRO A 413 -16.93 -14.56 9.13
N GLY A 414 -17.82 -15.03 8.23
CA GLY A 414 -17.58 -15.10 6.79
C GLY A 414 -17.02 -16.43 6.29
N TRP A 415 -16.45 -17.29 7.16
CA TRP A 415 -15.80 -18.55 6.81
C TRP A 415 -16.10 -19.65 7.87
N PRO A 416 -17.25 -20.32 7.78
CA PRO A 416 -17.63 -21.41 8.69
C PRO A 416 -16.77 -22.67 8.51
N GLY A 417 -16.50 -23.38 9.60
CA GLY A 417 -15.74 -24.63 9.59
C GLY A 417 -14.33 -24.49 8.99
N LEU A 418 -13.70 -23.34 9.24
CA LEU A 418 -12.41 -22.97 8.67
C LEU A 418 -11.30 -23.82 9.27
N ASP A 419 -10.54 -24.48 8.41
CA ASP A 419 -9.38 -25.32 8.70
C ASP A 419 -8.24 -24.88 7.74
N ILE A 420 -7.36 -23.99 8.21
CA ILE A 420 -6.19 -23.54 7.44
C ILE A 420 -5.02 -24.46 7.76
N ARG A 421 -4.25 -24.89 6.76
CA ARG A 421 -3.16 -25.88 6.91
C ARG A 421 -1.83 -25.30 6.51
N TYR A 422 -0.82 -25.54 7.32
CA TYR A 422 0.56 -25.12 7.06
C TYR A 422 1.47 -26.34 7.05
N ALA A 423 2.51 -26.32 6.23
CA ALA A 423 3.67 -27.17 6.46
C ALA A 423 4.47 -26.61 7.66
N PRO A 424 5.33 -27.42 8.31
CA PRO A 424 6.11 -26.97 9.48
C PRO A 424 7.04 -25.77 9.21
N ASP A 425 7.32 -25.47 7.94
CA ASP A 425 8.07 -24.30 7.45
C ASP A 425 7.21 -23.01 7.37
N GLY A 426 5.96 -23.02 7.86
CA GLY A 426 5.01 -21.90 7.82
C GLY A 426 4.27 -21.72 6.49
N ARG A 427 4.53 -22.58 5.51
CA ARG A 427 3.94 -22.52 4.17
C ARG A 427 2.50 -23.04 4.16
N LEU A 428 1.53 -22.16 3.91
CA LEU A 428 0.11 -22.51 3.74
C LEU A 428 -0.10 -23.51 2.57
N LEU A 429 -0.45 -24.75 2.90
CA LEU A 429 -0.70 -25.86 1.95
C LEU A 429 -2.09 -25.79 1.31
N GLY A 430 -2.95 -24.92 1.83
CA GLY A 430 -4.33 -24.72 1.46
C GLY A 430 -5.24 -24.60 2.68
N TRP A 431 -6.53 -24.39 2.44
CA TRP A 431 -7.55 -24.27 3.48
C TRP A 431 -8.75 -25.14 3.15
N ARG A 432 -9.58 -25.37 4.17
CA ARG A 432 -10.93 -25.87 4.02
C ARG A 432 -11.91 -24.95 4.72
N SER A 433 -13.11 -24.82 4.17
CA SER A 433 -14.29 -24.29 4.88
C SER A 433 -15.50 -25.17 4.58
N ASP A 434 -16.57 -25.04 5.34
CA ASP A 434 -17.84 -25.73 5.08
C ASP A 434 -18.48 -25.29 3.74
N VAL A 435 -18.11 -24.12 3.21
CA VAL A 435 -18.69 -23.53 1.99
C VAL A 435 -17.83 -23.65 0.74
N THR A 436 -16.52 -23.91 0.87
CA THR A 436 -15.59 -24.08 -0.26
C THR A 436 -14.94 -25.47 -0.35
N GLY A 437 -15.18 -26.34 0.63
CA GLY A 437 -14.44 -27.60 0.76
C GLY A 437 -12.93 -27.36 0.87
N LEU A 438 -12.13 -28.41 0.63
CA LEU A 438 -10.66 -28.33 0.62
C LEU A 438 -10.14 -27.71 -0.68
N GLU A 439 -9.44 -26.59 -0.55
CA GLU A 439 -8.54 -26.08 -1.56
C GLU A 439 -7.10 -26.43 -1.18
N SER A 440 -6.28 -26.90 -2.12
CA SER A 440 -4.93 -27.40 -1.82
C SER A 440 -3.92 -27.06 -2.92
N TRP A 441 -2.69 -26.81 -2.49
CA TRP A 441 -1.69 -26.08 -3.26
C TRP A 441 -0.39 -26.87 -3.38
N GLN A 442 0.26 -26.79 -4.55
CA GLN A 442 1.62 -27.30 -4.75
C GLN A 442 2.48 -26.18 -5.31
N THR A 443 3.61 -25.99 -4.67
CA THR A 443 4.39 -24.77 -4.73
C THR A 443 5.88 -25.15 -4.79
N SER A 444 6.70 -24.30 -5.39
CA SER A 444 8.09 -24.61 -5.75
C SER A 444 9.05 -24.65 -4.54
N ALA A 445 10.36 -24.62 -4.79
CA ALA A 445 11.31 -24.25 -3.74
C ALA A 445 11.04 -22.79 -3.29
N ASP A 446 11.25 -21.83 -4.20
CA ASP A 446 11.22 -20.38 -3.93
C ASP A 446 9.87 -19.69 -4.27
N ALA A 447 8.91 -19.82 -3.36
CA ALA A 447 7.63 -19.11 -3.22
C ALA A 447 6.53 -19.37 -4.28
N ARG A 448 6.88 -19.64 -5.53
CA ARG A 448 5.93 -19.67 -6.65
C ARG A 448 4.93 -20.84 -6.58
N MET A 449 3.67 -20.55 -6.92
CA MET A 449 2.62 -21.56 -7.05
C MET A 449 2.82 -22.33 -8.36
N LEU A 450 2.74 -23.65 -8.31
CA LEU A 450 2.83 -24.51 -9.48
C LEU A 450 1.48 -25.12 -9.85
N LEU A 451 0.66 -25.44 -8.84
CA LEU A 451 -0.66 -26.04 -9.00
C LEU A 451 -1.62 -25.66 -7.87
N ARG A 452 -2.80 -25.14 -8.22
CA ARG A 452 -3.96 -25.01 -7.34
C ARG A 452 -4.96 -26.12 -7.66
N ARG A 453 -5.47 -26.82 -6.64
CA ARG A 453 -6.53 -27.83 -6.74
C ARG A 453 -7.73 -27.40 -5.89
N PHE A 454 -8.92 -27.40 -6.47
CA PHE A 454 -10.17 -27.10 -5.78
C PHE A 454 -10.89 -28.39 -5.35
N ALA A 455 -11.78 -28.30 -4.37
CA ALA A 455 -12.55 -29.42 -3.83
C ALA A 455 -13.44 -30.14 -4.86
N ASN A 456 -13.83 -29.46 -5.94
CA ASN A 456 -14.59 -30.03 -7.05
C ASN A 456 -13.70 -30.74 -8.09
N GLY A 457 -12.38 -30.77 -7.89
CA GLY A 457 -11.40 -31.39 -8.79
C GLY A 457 -10.86 -30.49 -9.91
N ASP A 458 -11.28 -29.22 -9.98
CA ASP A 458 -10.71 -28.26 -10.93
C ASP A 458 -9.22 -27.99 -10.60
N GLU A 459 -8.39 -27.75 -11.63
CA GLU A 459 -6.94 -27.52 -11.50
C GLU A 459 -6.50 -26.26 -12.25
N TRP A 460 -5.68 -25.41 -11.62
CA TRP A 460 -4.95 -24.31 -12.27
C TRP A 460 -3.44 -24.57 -12.16
N ARG A 461 -2.73 -24.52 -13.29
CA ARG A 461 -1.27 -24.70 -13.41
C ARG A 461 -0.61 -23.45 -13.94
N TYR A 462 0.56 -23.17 -13.41
CA TYR A 462 1.26 -21.92 -13.62
C TYR A 462 2.63 -22.18 -14.23
N ARG A 463 2.98 -21.41 -15.27
CA ARG A 463 4.23 -21.55 -16.02
C ARG A 463 4.98 -20.23 -16.00
N TYR A 464 6.26 -20.31 -15.66
CA TYR A 464 7.19 -19.18 -15.55
C TYR A 464 8.32 -19.34 -16.57
N ASP A 465 8.93 -18.24 -17.00
CA ASP A 465 10.22 -18.28 -17.70
C ASP A 465 11.40 -18.36 -16.71
N HIS A 466 12.63 -18.47 -17.24
CA HIS A 466 13.86 -18.44 -16.44
C HIS A 466 14.05 -17.12 -15.68
N ALA A 467 13.38 -16.03 -16.08
CA ALA A 467 13.35 -14.75 -15.37
C ALA A 467 12.23 -14.67 -14.32
N GLN A 468 11.61 -15.82 -13.98
CA GLN A 468 10.52 -15.97 -13.02
C GLN A 468 9.24 -15.18 -13.33
N ARG A 469 9.09 -14.69 -14.57
CA ARG A 469 7.86 -14.02 -15.03
C ARG A 469 6.84 -15.06 -15.47
N LEU A 470 5.57 -14.84 -15.17
CA LEU A 470 4.52 -15.71 -15.66
C LEU A 470 4.44 -15.67 -17.20
N THR A 471 4.58 -16.82 -17.85
CA THR A 471 4.40 -17.00 -19.30
C THR A 471 3.13 -17.74 -19.65
N GLY A 472 2.53 -18.46 -18.70
CA GLY A 472 1.27 -19.14 -18.94
C GLY A 472 0.49 -19.55 -17.71
N LEU A 473 -0.81 -19.70 -17.94
CA LEU A 473 -1.81 -20.22 -17.02
C LEU A 473 -2.62 -21.23 -17.80
N ASP A 474 -2.57 -22.48 -17.37
CA ASP A 474 -3.41 -23.55 -17.88
C ASP A 474 -4.45 -23.90 -16.82
N VAL A 475 -5.73 -23.93 -17.19
CA VAL A 475 -6.80 -24.31 -16.27
C VAL A 475 -7.64 -25.44 -16.85
N ARG A 476 -8.15 -26.35 -16.02
CA ARG A 476 -9.11 -27.37 -16.44
C ARG A 476 -10.20 -27.62 -15.40
N LYS A 477 -11.36 -28.06 -15.89
CA LYS A 477 -12.36 -28.73 -15.07
C LYS A 477 -11.85 -30.12 -14.66
N ALA A 478 -12.37 -30.68 -13.57
CA ALA A 478 -12.12 -32.08 -13.21
C ALA A 478 -12.35 -33.03 -14.42
N GLY A 479 -11.33 -33.80 -14.79
CA GLY A 479 -11.38 -34.70 -15.96
C GLY A 479 -11.42 -34.03 -17.34
N GLY A 480 -11.47 -32.69 -17.41
CA GLY A 480 -11.60 -31.93 -18.66
C GLY A 480 -10.28 -31.61 -19.35
N ALA A 481 -10.40 -31.04 -20.56
CA ALA A 481 -9.28 -30.51 -21.33
C ALA A 481 -8.70 -29.23 -20.70
N TRP A 482 -7.43 -28.96 -20.99
CA TRP A 482 -6.74 -27.74 -20.57
C TRP A 482 -7.11 -26.55 -21.47
N THR A 483 -7.56 -25.47 -20.84
CA THR A 483 -7.65 -24.14 -21.43
C THR A 483 -6.35 -23.41 -21.12
N SER A 484 -5.45 -23.39 -22.10
CA SER A 484 -4.17 -22.70 -22.00
C SER A 484 -4.29 -21.22 -22.33
N THR A 485 -3.57 -20.42 -21.56
CA THR A 485 -3.41 -19.00 -21.81
C THR A 485 -1.92 -18.64 -21.80
N ARG A 486 -1.50 -17.76 -22.71
CA ARG A 486 -0.09 -17.39 -22.89
C ARG A 486 0.10 -15.89 -22.77
N LEU A 487 1.15 -15.48 -22.08
CA LEU A 487 1.54 -14.09 -21.86
C LEU A 487 2.93 -13.87 -22.46
N ASP A 488 2.96 -13.14 -23.57
CA ASP A 488 4.19 -12.74 -24.25
C ASP A 488 4.61 -11.37 -23.72
N TRP A 489 5.88 -11.25 -23.33
CA TRP A 489 6.47 -10.01 -22.82
C TRP A 489 7.29 -9.33 -23.92
N HIS A 490 7.11 -8.02 -24.07
CA HIS A 490 8.07 -7.15 -24.73
C HIS A 490 9.40 -7.18 -23.95
N HIS A 491 10.49 -6.82 -24.63
CA HIS A 491 11.83 -6.75 -24.03
C HIS A 491 11.94 -5.72 -22.88
N ASP A 492 11.02 -4.75 -22.82
CA ASP A 492 10.90 -3.70 -21.79
C ASP A 492 10.04 -4.12 -20.58
N GLY A 493 9.65 -5.41 -20.51
CA GLY A 493 8.85 -5.95 -19.41
C GLY A 493 7.36 -5.63 -19.48
N TYR A 494 6.85 -4.96 -20.52
CA TYR A 494 5.41 -4.83 -20.74
C TYR A 494 4.84 -6.07 -21.45
N PRO A 495 3.56 -6.43 -21.24
CA PRO A 495 2.89 -7.42 -22.08
C PRO A 495 2.87 -6.94 -23.54
N ALA A 496 3.46 -7.72 -24.42
CA ALA A 496 3.30 -7.53 -25.86
C ALA A 496 1.94 -8.03 -26.32
N ARG A 497 1.58 -9.20 -25.81
CA ARG A 497 0.42 -9.95 -26.24
C ARG A 497 -0.03 -10.88 -25.12
N LEU A 498 -1.33 -11.02 -25.00
CA LEU A 498 -1.96 -12.04 -24.19
C LEU A 498 -2.91 -12.84 -25.07
N GLN A 499 -2.70 -14.15 -25.13
CA GLN A 499 -3.44 -15.07 -25.98
C GLN A 499 -4.31 -15.99 -25.12
N HIS A 500 -5.64 -15.82 -25.22
CA HIS A 500 -6.66 -16.71 -24.66
C HIS A 500 -7.55 -17.24 -25.79
N PRO A 501 -8.12 -18.46 -25.67
CA PRO A 501 -8.97 -19.03 -26.71
C PRO A 501 -10.19 -18.19 -27.09
N HIS A 502 -10.63 -17.24 -26.25
CA HIS A 502 -11.76 -16.35 -26.54
C HIS A 502 -11.36 -14.90 -26.84
N GLU A 503 -10.11 -14.50 -26.55
CA GLU A 503 -9.60 -13.16 -26.82
C GLU A 503 -8.07 -13.16 -26.90
N THR A 504 -7.53 -12.59 -27.97
CA THR A 504 -6.15 -12.13 -28.01
C THR A 504 -6.12 -10.62 -27.91
N THR A 505 -5.43 -10.11 -26.89
CA THR A 505 -5.19 -8.68 -26.73
C THR A 505 -3.72 -8.40 -26.95
N SER A 506 -3.42 -7.33 -27.69
CA SER A 506 -2.07 -6.94 -28.04
C SER A 506 -1.91 -5.43 -28.02
N TRP A 507 -0.66 -5.00 -27.81
CA TRP A 507 -0.37 -3.67 -27.29
C TRP A 507 0.88 -3.09 -27.93
N GLN A 508 0.71 -2.00 -28.68
CA GLN A 508 1.80 -1.34 -29.42
C GLN A 508 2.10 0.03 -28.82
N ILE A 509 3.22 0.11 -28.10
CA ILE A 509 3.63 1.28 -27.32
C ILE A 509 4.30 2.30 -28.23
N THR A 510 3.58 3.37 -28.60
CA THR A 510 4.18 4.51 -29.30
C THR A 510 4.42 5.64 -28.31
N SER A 511 5.58 5.56 -27.67
CA SER A 511 6.10 6.60 -26.81
C SER A 511 6.61 7.76 -27.67
N GLN A 512 5.91 8.88 -27.62
CA GLN A 512 6.34 10.15 -28.21
C GLN A 512 6.61 11.16 -27.11
N ASN A 513 7.44 12.13 -27.44
CA ASN A 513 7.76 13.24 -26.56
C ASN A 513 6.45 13.91 -26.13
N THR A 514 5.50 14.09 -27.04
CA THR A 514 4.18 14.69 -26.79
C THR A 514 3.28 14.02 -25.73
N GLY A 515 3.69 12.89 -25.16
CA GLY A 515 2.99 12.22 -24.05
C GLY A 515 3.15 10.70 -24.14
N SER A 516 2.07 9.95 -24.30
CA SER A 516 2.15 8.57 -24.79
C SER A 516 0.95 8.26 -25.66
N ARG A 517 1.16 7.48 -26.74
CA ARG A 517 0.07 6.86 -27.48
C ARG A 517 0.06 5.37 -27.24
N ILE A 518 -1.10 4.90 -26.79
CA ILE A 518 -1.47 3.49 -26.71
C ILE A 518 -2.14 3.13 -28.02
N GLU A 519 -1.70 2.10 -28.72
CA GLU A 519 -2.60 1.30 -29.54
C GLU A 519 -2.90 -0.02 -28.82
N GLN A 520 -4.17 -0.23 -28.49
CA GLN A 520 -4.68 -1.52 -28.06
C GLN A 520 -5.44 -2.15 -29.22
N ARG A 521 -5.12 -3.42 -29.50
CA ARG A 521 -5.83 -4.23 -30.49
C ARG A 521 -6.36 -5.49 -29.83
N ILE A 522 -7.68 -5.66 -29.92
CA ILE A 522 -8.41 -6.84 -29.43
C ILE A 522 -8.92 -7.62 -30.63
N SER A 523 -8.67 -8.93 -30.62
CA SER A 523 -9.18 -9.87 -31.60
C SER A 523 -9.84 -11.05 -30.88
N ARG A 524 -11.06 -11.38 -31.29
CA ARG A 524 -11.85 -12.51 -30.78
C ARG A 524 -12.25 -13.38 -31.97
N PRO A 525 -12.26 -14.72 -31.83
CA PRO A 525 -12.66 -15.61 -32.92
C PRO A 525 -14.12 -15.39 -33.34
N ALA A 526 -14.52 -15.88 -34.51
CA ALA A 526 -15.92 -15.89 -34.91
C ALA A 526 -16.74 -16.80 -33.98
N LEU A 527 -17.70 -16.23 -33.25
CA LEU A 527 -18.54 -16.93 -32.26
C LEU A 527 -19.89 -17.40 -32.83
N LEU A 528 -20.17 -17.07 -34.08
CA LEU A 528 -21.45 -17.25 -34.76
C LEU A 528 -21.20 -17.66 -36.23
N PRO A 529 -21.93 -18.63 -36.79
CA PRO A 529 -21.88 -18.92 -38.22
C PRO A 529 -22.29 -17.70 -39.06
N GLY A 530 -21.47 -17.35 -40.07
CA GLY A 530 -21.75 -16.22 -40.98
C GLY A 530 -21.53 -14.82 -40.39
N VAL A 531 -20.97 -14.71 -39.19
CA VAL A 531 -20.58 -13.43 -38.57
C VAL A 531 -19.06 -13.37 -38.48
N GLU A 532 -18.48 -12.20 -38.75
CA GLU A 532 -17.04 -12.04 -38.76
C GLU A 532 -16.43 -12.11 -37.34
N PRO A 533 -15.14 -12.49 -37.20
CA PRO A 533 -14.40 -12.33 -35.95
C PRO A 533 -14.44 -10.86 -35.48
N LEU A 534 -14.65 -10.61 -34.19
CA LEU A 534 -14.51 -9.24 -33.68
C LEU A 534 -13.04 -8.85 -33.68
N SER A 535 -12.69 -7.82 -34.43
CA SER A 535 -11.39 -7.16 -34.33
C SER A 535 -11.61 -5.66 -34.19
N TYR A 536 -11.08 -5.07 -33.12
CA TYR A 536 -11.11 -3.61 -32.95
C TYR A 536 -9.77 -3.06 -32.48
N ARG A 537 -9.57 -1.79 -32.82
CA ARG A 537 -8.38 -1.01 -32.48
C ARG A 537 -8.84 0.31 -31.88
N GLU A 538 -8.26 0.68 -30.76
CA GLU A 538 -8.51 1.97 -30.14
C GLU A 538 -7.21 2.64 -29.75
N HIS A 539 -7.20 3.98 -29.77
CA HIS A 539 -6.03 4.75 -29.39
C HIS A 539 -6.33 5.62 -28.19
N TYR A 540 -5.44 5.57 -27.21
CA TYR A 540 -5.47 6.46 -26.07
C TYR A 540 -4.23 7.34 -26.14
N GLU A 541 -4.44 8.64 -26.21
CA GLU A 541 -3.37 9.63 -26.18
C GLU A 541 -3.45 10.40 -24.87
N TYR A 542 -2.33 10.41 -24.17
CA TYR A 542 -2.17 11.06 -22.88
C TYR A 542 -1.22 12.24 -23.05
N ASP A 543 -1.37 13.25 -22.21
CA ASP A 543 -0.36 14.30 -22.10
C ASP A 543 0.96 13.77 -21.51
N ALA A 544 1.96 14.65 -21.42
CA ALA A 544 3.22 14.41 -20.71
C ALA A 544 3.03 13.67 -19.39
N THR A 545 2.01 14.07 -18.64
CA THR A 545 1.80 13.76 -17.22
C THR A 545 0.84 12.58 -16.98
N GLY A 546 0.46 11.87 -18.04
CA GLY A 546 -0.42 10.70 -17.97
C GLY A 546 -1.90 11.05 -17.76
N ARG A 547 -2.34 12.29 -18.01
CA ARG A 547 -3.77 12.60 -18.17
C ARG A 547 -4.22 12.11 -19.54
N LEU A 548 -5.34 11.40 -19.60
CA LEU A 548 -6.00 11.11 -20.87
C LEU A 548 -6.40 12.45 -21.51
N LEU A 549 -5.95 12.71 -22.72
CA LEU A 549 -6.37 13.85 -23.55
C LEU A 549 -7.40 13.40 -24.58
N ARG A 550 -7.18 12.23 -25.18
CA ARG A 550 -7.93 11.74 -26.33
C ARG A 550 -8.11 10.23 -26.26
N HIS A 551 -9.34 9.77 -26.40
CA HIS A 551 -9.65 8.37 -26.68
C HIS A 551 -10.26 8.31 -28.08
N ALA A 552 -9.46 7.92 -29.07
CA ALA A 552 -9.94 7.67 -30.42
C ALA A 552 -10.68 6.33 -30.44
N LEU A 553 -11.95 6.39 -30.82
CA LEU A 553 -12.90 5.31 -30.63
C LEU A 553 -12.84 4.30 -31.81
N PRO A 554 -12.98 2.98 -31.56
CA PRO A 554 -13.00 1.98 -32.61
C PRO A 554 -14.16 2.13 -33.60
N GLU A 555 -15.25 2.80 -33.19
CA GLU A 555 -16.43 3.10 -34.01
C GLU A 555 -16.39 4.43 -34.78
N GLY A 556 -15.26 5.16 -34.69
CA GLY A 556 -15.05 6.48 -35.27
C GLY A 556 -15.37 7.63 -34.32
N GLY A 557 -14.74 8.78 -34.56
CA GLY A 557 -14.76 9.92 -33.63
C GLY A 557 -13.82 9.71 -32.43
N GLN A 558 -13.94 10.59 -31.43
CA GLN A 558 -13.06 10.61 -30.27
C GLN A 558 -13.68 11.30 -29.06
N LEU A 559 -13.32 10.83 -27.85
CA LEU A 559 -13.55 11.58 -26.61
C LEU A 559 -12.34 12.47 -26.34
N LEU A 560 -12.59 13.74 -26.05
CA LEU A 560 -11.62 14.77 -25.73
C LEU A 560 -11.79 15.17 -24.27
N TYR A 561 -10.67 15.32 -23.56
CA TYR A 561 -10.64 15.58 -22.12
C TYR A 561 -9.85 16.85 -21.83
N ALA A 562 -10.52 17.87 -21.31
CA ALA A 562 -9.87 19.10 -20.84
C ALA A 562 -9.70 19.07 -19.32
N TRP A 563 -8.60 19.63 -18.84
CA TRP A 563 -8.20 19.62 -17.45
C TRP A 563 -7.85 21.03 -17.01
N SER A 564 -8.23 21.41 -15.79
CA SER A 564 -7.91 22.73 -15.23
C SER A 564 -6.42 22.84 -14.90
N GLU A 565 -5.94 24.05 -14.62
CA GLU A 565 -4.57 24.28 -14.14
C GLU A 565 -4.26 23.54 -12.83
N GLN A 566 -5.28 23.35 -11.99
CA GLN A 566 -5.21 22.55 -10.75
C GLN A 566 -5.24 21.04 -11.04
N GLY A 567 -5.51 20.62 -12.28
CA GLY A 567 -5.55 19.23 -12.69
C GLY A 567 -6.84 18.48 -12.43
N ARG A 568 -7.88 19.18 -12.00
CA ARG A 568 -9.24 18.64 -11.99
C ARG A 568 -9.70 18.46 -13.43
N LEU A 569 -10.51 17.44 -13.69
CA LEU A 569 -11.24 17.34 -14.95
C LEU A 569 -12.11 18.60 -15.10
N ALA A 570 -12.03 19.28 -16.24
CA ALA A 570 -12.71 20.54 -16.51
C ALA A 570 -13.80 20.38 -17.58
N SER A 571 -13.51 19.61 -18.63
CA SER A 571 -14.56 19.13 -19.54
C SER A 571 -14.28 17.73 -20.06
N ILE A 572 -15.35 17.07 -20.49
CA ILE A 572 -15.30 16.01 -21.49
C ILE A 572 -16.13 16.50 -22.67
N ASP A 573 -15.58 16.40 -23.87
CA ASP A 573 -16.21 16.75 -25.13
C ASP A 573 -16.16 15.52 -26.05
N TRP A 574 -17.26 15.18 -26.71
CA TRP A 574 -17.32 14.10 -27.69
C TRP A 574 -17.28 14.71 -29.10
N GLN A 575 -16.32 14.25 -29.90
CA GLN A 575 -16.30 14.52 -31.33
C GLN A 575 -16.83 13.29 -32.07
N ASP A 576 -17.88 13.46 -32.87
CA ASP A 576 -18.39 12.39 -33.72
C ASP A 576 -17.50 12.13 -34.95
N ARG A 577 -17.86 11.16 -35.78
CA ARG A 577 -17.07 10.74 -36.95
C ARG A 577 -17.00 11.81 -38.05
N ASP A 578 -17.98 12.71 -38.09
CA ASP A 578 -18.09 13.79 -39.08
C ASP A 578 -17.41 15.08 -38.58
N GLY A 579 -16.91 15.06 -37.34
CA GLY A 579 -16.12 16.12 -36.74
C GLY A 579 -16.91 17.06 -35.82
N HIS A 580 -18.22 16.86 -35.63
CA HIS A 580 -19.02 17.73 -34.76
C HIS A 580 -18.66 17.51 -33.29
N LEU A 581 -18.47 18.60 -32.57
CA LEU A 581 -18.16 18.59 -31.14
C LEU A 581 -19.42 18.80 -30.29
N ARG A 582 -19.62 17.94 -29.30
CA ARG A 582 -20.72 18.02 -28.33
C ARG A 582 -20.13 17.96 -26.91
N ARG A 583 -20.44 18.95 -26.08
CA ARG A 583 -20.06 18.97 -24.65
C ARG A 583 -20.72 17.80 -23.94
N VAL A 584 -19.95 17.05 -23.15
CA VAL A 584 -20.44 15.93 -22.34
C VAL A 584 -20.54 16.33 -20.87
N LEU A 585 -19.46 16.92 -20.34
CA LEU A 585 -19.32 17.35 -18.95
C LEU A 585 -18.64 18.71 -18.89
N ASP A 586 -19.10 19.60 -18.02
CA ASP A 586 -18.45 20.86 -17.66
C ASP A 586 -18.37 20.99 -16.13
N SER A 587 -17.15 21.06 -15.59
CA SER A 587 -16.86 21.24 -14.16
C SER A 587 -16.02 22.49 -13.92
N SER A 588 -16.37 23.58 -14.63
CA SER A 588 -15.74 24.90 -14.51
C SER A 588 -15.59 25.36 -13.04
N PRO A 589 -14.39 25.76 -12.57
CA PRO A 589 -14.10 25.96 -11.14
C PRO A 589 -14.95 26.99 -10.38
N GLN A 590 -15.68 27.84 -11.10
CA GLN A 590 -16.53 28.91 -10.55
C GLN A 590 -17.92 28.44 -10.13
N VAL A 591 -18.31 27.21 -10.49
CA VAL A 591 -19.63 26.63 -10.21
C VAL A 591 -19.46 25.42 -9.29
N PRO A 592 -20.12 25.38 -8.11
CA PRO A 592 -20.11 24.18 -7.27
C PRO A 592 -20.67 22.97 -8.02
N GLY A 593 -20.05 21.80 -7.90
CA GLY A 593 -20.49 20.58 -8.58
C GLY A 593 -20.09 20.52 -10.07
N TYR A 594 -20.94 19.94 -10.92
CA TYR A 594 -20.70 19.80 -12.36
C TYR A 594 -21.98 19.87 -13.18
N ARG A 595 -21.88 20.43 -14.40
CA ARG A 595 -22.96 20.45 -15.40
C ARG A 595 -22.76 19.37 -16.45
N HIS A 596 -23.86 18.77 -16.87
CA HIS A 596 -23.93 17.94 -18.07
C HIS A 596 -24.08 18.85 -19.30
N GLY A 597 -23.67 18.38 -20.47
CA GLY A 597 -23.74 19.15 -21.72
C GLY A 597 -25.14 19.60 -22.16
N ASN A 598 -26.21 18.95 -21.64
CA ASN A 598 -27.60 19.38 -21.83
C ASN A 598 -28.10 20.40 -20.77
N GLY A 599 -27.23 20.88 -19.87
CA GLY A 599 -27.56 21.90 -18.87
C GLY A 599 -28.11 21.40 -17.53
N TRP A 600 -28.28 20.07 -17.34
CA TRP A 600 -28.49 19.51 -15.99
C TRP A 600 -27.27 19.80 -15.10
N HIS A 601 -27.48 20.05 -13.81
CA HIS A 601 -26.44 20.47 -12.87
C HIS A 601 -26.52 19.65 -11.58
N THR A 602 -25.45 18.91 -11.28
CA THR A 602 -25.31 18.07 -10.09
C THR A 602 -24.45 18.77 -9.03
N VAL A 603 -24.97 18.92 -7.81
CA VAL A 603 -24.35 19.57 -6.65
C VAL A 603 -24.52 18.72 -5.38
N GLY A 604 -23.59 18.83 -4.44
CA GLY A 604 -23.63 18.13 -3.15
C GLY A 604 -23.46 19.08 -1.96
N ASP A 605 -24.21 18.81 -0.88
CA ASP A 605 -24.09 19.46 0.44
C ASP A 605 -23.50 18.47 1.45
N THR A 606 -22.57 18.95 2.29
CA THR A 606 -21.80 18.11 3.22
C THR A 606 -21.80 18.67 4.63
N ILE A 607 -22.03 17.81 5.63
CA ILE A 607 -21.87 18.16 7.05
C ILE A 607 -20.71 17.34 7.64
N GLN A 608 -19.79 17.99 8.35
CA GLN A 608 -18.63 17.34 9.00
C GLN A 608 -17.79 16.45 8.08
N GLY A 609 -17.72 16.77 6.78
CA GLY A 609 -17.07 15.90 5.81
C GLY A 609 -17.87 14.59 5.57
N GLN A 610 -19.18 14.70 5.41
CA GLN A 610 -20.03 13.62 4.92
C GLN A 610 -21.11 14.20 4.00
N LEU A 611 -21.33 13.59 2.84
CA LEU A 611 -22.40 13.99 1.92
C LEU A 611 -23.77 13.76 2.59
N ARG A 612 -24.48 14.86 2.84
CA ARG A 612 -25.83 14.86 3.43
C ARG A 612 -26.90 14.91 2.36
N THR A 613 -26.67 15.71 1.31
CA THR A 613 -27.62 15.86 0.21
C THR A 613 -26.89 15.87 -1.12
N LEU A 614 -27.36 15.10 -2.09
CA LEU A 614 -27.00 15.22 -3.50
C LEU A 614 -28.22 15.74 -4.27
N ILE A 615 -28.05 16.74 -5.12
CA ILE A 615 -29.11 17.29 -5.98
C ILE A 615 -28.60 17.30 -7.41
N SER A 616 -29.31 16.67 -8.34
CA SER A 616 -29.16 16.93 -9.77
C SER A 616 -30.42 17.62 -10.26
N HIS A 617 -30.31 18.87 -10.69
CA HIS A 617 -31.45 19.68 -11.13
C HIS A 617 -31.36 20.01 -12.63
N PRO A 618 -32.52 20.10 -13.32
CA PRO A 618 -32.55 20.46 -14.73
C PRO A 618 -32.20 21.95 -14.95
N PRO A 619 -31.98 22.36 -16.21
CA PRO A 619 -31.86 23.79 -16.55
C PRO A 619 -33.18 24.55 -16.29
N SER A 620 -33.07 25.87 -16.06
CA SER A 620 -34.22 26.74 -15.76
C SER A 620 -35.28 26.68 -16.88
N GLY A 621 -36.56 26.60 -16.49
CA GLY A 621 -37.70 26.50 -17.40
C GLY A 621 -38.02 25.08 -17.92
N ASN A 622 -37.20 24.08 -17.58
CA ASN A 622 -37.49 22.67 -17.90
C ASN A 622 -38.53 22.09 -16.91
N PRO A 623 -39.55 21.33 -17.37
CA PRO A 623 -40.60 20.78 -16.51
C PRO A 623 -40.21 19.52 -15.71
N ALA A 624 -39.02 18.95 -15.91
CA ALA A 624 -38.56 17.79 -15.16
C ALA A 624 -38.36 18.13 -13.66
N SER A 625 -38.55 17.15 -12.77
CA SER A 625 -38.22 17.33 -11.35
C SER A 625 -36.73 17.06 -11.09
N PRO A 626 -36.10 17.75 -10.13
CA PRO A 626 -34.74 17.42 -9.71
C PRO A 626 -34.69 16.03 -9.06
N LEU A 627 -33.58 15.33 -9.28
CA LEU A 627 -33.17 14.21 -8.45
C LEU A 627 -32.62 14.75 -7.15
N ILE A 628 -33.11 14.25 -6.01
CA ILE A 628 -32.64 14.66 -4.68
C ILE A 628 -32.41 13.40 -3.85
N GLN A 629 -31.20 13.23 -3.31
CA GLN A 629 -30.87 12.16 -2.38
C GLN A 629 -30.45 12.79 -1.05
N HIS A 630 -31.20 12.55 0.02
CA HIS A 630 -30.79 12.88 1.38
C HIS A 630 -30.32 11.63 2.11
N LEU A 631 -29.22 11.74 2.85
CA LEU A 631 -28.62 10.66 3.63
C LEU A 631 -28.57 11.06 5.11
N ARG A 632 -28.86 10.11 6.01
CA ARG A 632 -28.70 10.30 7.46
C ARG A 632 -27.98 9.09 8.06
N GLN A 633 -26.87 9.36 8.74
CA GLN A 633 -26.12 8.34 9.46
C GLN A 633 -26.53 8.26 10.94
N ASP A 634 -26.25 7.13 11.58
CA ASP A 634 -26.35 6.98 13.03
C ASP A 634 -25.10 7.55 13.74
N ARG A 635 -25.10 7.52 15.08
CA ARG A 635 -23.97 7.97 15.92
C ARG A 635 -22.66 7.18 15.72
N HIS A 636 -22.67 6.11 14.92
CA HIS A 636 -21.54 5.26 14.60
C HIS A 636 -21.11 5.40 13.12
N GLY A 637 -21.66 6.38 12.39
CA GLY A 637 -21.33 6.65 10.99
C GLY A 637 -21.94 5.64 10.00
N ARG A 638 -22.96 4.87 10.40
CA ARG A 638 -23.64 3.90 9.52
C ARG A 638 -24.89 4.54 8.92
N LEU A 639 -25.17 4.31 7.64
CA LEU A 639 -26.35 4.85 6.97
C LEU A 639 -27.64 4.32 7.65
N SER A 640 -28.36 5.19 8.35
CA SER A 640 -29.58 4.88 9.12
C SER A 640 -30.86 5.15 8.35
N ALA A 641 -30.82 6.12 7.43
CA ALA A 641 -31.94 6.49 6.57
C ALA A 641 -31.47 7.16 5.29
N GLU A 642 -32.30 7.05 4.26
CA GLU A 642 -32.11 7.64 2.95
C GLU A 642 -33.47 8.10 2.41
N TRP A 643 -33.50 9.23 1.73
CA TRP A 643 -34.66 9.69 0.96
C TRP A 643 -34.21 9.99 -0.46
N LEU A 644 -34.81 9.33 -1.44
CA LEU A 644 -34.52 9.52 -2.85
C LEU A 644 -35.76 10.02 -3.58
N GLN A 645 -35.71 11.26 -4.07
CA GLN A 645 -36.66 11.81 -5.03
C GLN A 645 -36.18 11.53 -6.45
N THR A 646 -37.05 10.96 -7.28
CA THR A 646 -36.81 10.73 -8.71
C THR A 646 -37.33 11.90 -9.56
N ALA A 647 -36.96 11.93 -10.85
CA ALA A 647 -37.36 13.01 -11.76
C ALA A 647 -38.87 13.06 -12.11
N GLN A 648 -39.66 12.09 -11.64
CA GLN A 648 -41.13 12.09 -11.66
C GLN A 648 -41.74 12.66 -10.37
N ALA A 649 -40.96 13.36 -9.53
CA ALA A 649 -41.36 13.86 -8.19
C ALA A 649 -41.83 12.75 -7.21
N GLN A 650 -41.49 11.50 -7.47
CA GLN A 650 -41.78 10.37 -6.58
C GLN A 650 -40.64 10.22 -5.58
N THR A 651 -40.97 10.08 -4.30
CA THR A 651 -39.98 10.03 -3.22
C THR A 651 -40.02 8.69 -2.52
N THR A 652 -38.90 7.97 -2.51
CA THR A 652 -38.72 6.73 -1.75
C THR A 652 -37.89 7.02 -0.50
N ALA A 653 -38.49 6.83 0.68
CA ALA A 653 -37.81 6.83 1.97
C ALA A 653 -37.38 5.40 2.32
N ARG A 654 -36.14 5.23 2.77
CA ARG A 654 -35.59 3.97 3.29
C ARG A 654 -35.05 4.17 4.69
N LEU A 655 -35.33 3.24 5.59
CA LEU A 655 -34.73 3.16 6.92
C LEU A 655 -33.95 1.86 7.04
N TYR A 656 -32.77 1.92 7.64
CA TYR A 656 -31.85 0.79 7.78
C TYR A 656 -31.67 0.41 9.25
N GLY A 657 -31.91 -0.85 9.57
CA GLY A 657 -31.59 -1.47 10.85
C GLY A 657 -30.37 -2.36 10.72
N HIS A 658 -29.43 -2.22 11.65
CA HIS A 658 -28.19 -3.00 11.67
C HIS A 658 -28.20 -4.06 12.77
N ASP A 659 -27.54 -5.19 12.52
CA ASP A 659 -27.25 -6.20 13.54
C ASP A 659 -26.09 -5.79 14.46
N ALA A 660 -25.71 -6.68 15.40
CA ALA A 660 -24.63 -6.43 16.35
C ALA A 660 -23.25 -6.31 15.68
N GLN A 661 -23.06 -6.94 14.52
CA GLN A 661 -21.88 -6.87 13.66
C GLN A 661 -21.88 -5.61 12.78
N GLY A 662 -22.99 -4.87 12.72
CA GLY A 662 -23.14 -3.65 11.94
C GLY A 662 -23.44 -3.89 10.46
N ARG A 663 -23.92 -5.09 10.10
CA ARG A 663 -24.45 -5.44 8.78
C ARG A 663 -25.90 -5.01 8.69
N ILE A 664 -26.42 -4.71 7.50
CA ILE A 664 -27.83 -4.33 7.37
C ILE A 664 -28.71 -5.59 7.47
N GLY A 665 -29.57 -5.65 8.50
CA GLY A 665 -30.49 -6.78 8.74
C GLY A 665 -31.97 -6.40 8.56
N LEU A 666 -32.30 -5.11 8.46
CA LEU A 666 -33.64 -4.61 8.19
C LEU A 666 -33.58 -3.43 7.22
N ILE A 667 -34.43 -3.46 6.20
CA ILE A 667 -34.73 -2.35 5.31
C ILE A 667 -36.24 -2.09 5.40
N ILE A 668 -36.64 -0.84 5.68
CA ILE A 668 -38.03 -0.40 5.58
C ILE A 668 -38.11 0.62 4.44
N SER A 669 -38.87 0.32 3.39
CA SER A 669 -39.03 1.17 2.21
C SER A 669 -40.46 1.69 2.09
N ALA A 670 -40.63 3.00 1.84
CA ALA A 670 -41.94 3.61 1.58
C ALA A 670 -41.82 4.61 0.42
N SER A 671 -42.80 4.61 -0.49
CA SER A 671 -42.77 5.45 -1.69
C SER A 671 -44.01 6.33 -1.83
N ALA A 672 -43.83 7.65 -1.86
CA ALA A 672 -44.88 8.62 -2.15
C ALA A 672 -44.97 8.90 -3.67
N PRO A 673 -46.17 9.15 -4.24
CA PRO A 673 -47.46 9.35 -3.57
C PRO A 673 -48.27 8.07 -3.32
N SER A 674 -47.68 6.86 -3.43
CA SER A 674 -48.46 5.63 -3.24
C SER A 674 -48.99 5.50 -1.82
N HIS A 675 -50.27 5.17 -1.67
CA HIS A 675 -50.89 4.83 -0.37
C HIS A 675 -50.57 3.38 0.08
N ALA A 676 -49.53 2.76 -0.49
CA ALA A 676 -49.12 1.41 -0.13
C ALA A 676 -48.49 1.40 1.27
N ALA A 677 -48.72 0.31 2.03
CA ALA A 677 -48.03 0.08 3.28
C ALA A 677 -46.52 -0.03 3.04
N ALA A 678 -45.71 0.48 3.98
CA ALA A 678 -44.26 0.44 3.88
C ALA A 678 -43.76 -1.03 3.80
N GLU A 679 -42.99 -1.34 2.75
CA GLU A 679 -42.38 -2.64 2.57
C GLU A 679 -41.31 -2.85 3.65
N ARG A 680 -41.33 -4.00 4.32
CA ARG A 680 -40.33 -4.40 5.30
C ARG A 680 -39.58 -5.62 4.80
N ARG A 681 -38.28 -5.48 4.60
CA ARG A 681 -37.39 -6.54 4.18
C ARG A 681 -36.39 -6.82 5.30
N TYR A 682 -36.61 -7.95 5.98
CA TYR A 682 -35.65 -8.49 6.94
C TYR A 682 -34.69 -9.40 6.18
N VAL A 683 -33.39 -9.29 6.45
CA VAL A 683 -32.35 -10.12 5.85
C VAL A 683 -31.62 -10.85 6.96
N ALA A 684 -31.70 -12.18 6.94
CA ALA A 684 -30.97 -13.04 7.86
C ALA A 684 -29.67 -13.51 7.18
N TRP A 685 -28.52 -13.12 7.74
CA TRP A 685 -27.20 -13.50 7.22
C TRP A 685 -26.71 -14.80 7.84
N GLY A 686 -26.21 -15.71 7.01
CA GLY A 686 -25.53 -16.93 7.39
C GLY A 686 -24.11 -16.68 7.90
N GLN A 687 -23.45 -17.75 8.32
CA GLN A 687 -22.07 -17.68 8.81
C GLN A 687 -21.06 -17.34 7.71
N ALA A 688 -21.38 -17.64 6.44
CA ALA A 688 -20.60 -17.23 5.27
C ALA A 688 -21.09 -15.89 4.64
N GLU A 689 -21.96 -15.18 5.36
CA GLU A 689 -22.69 -13.97 4.94
C GLU A 689 -23.50 -14.10 3.64
N ASP A 690 -23.93 -15.32 3.35
CA ASP A 690 -25.01 -15.60 2.44
C ASP A 690 -26.38 -15.24 3.06
N ALA A 691 -27.36 -14.86 2.24
CA ALA A 691 -28.70 -14.58 2.73
C ALA A 691 -29.47 -15.89 2.96
N LEU A 692 -29.73 -16.24 4.22
CA LEU A 692 -30.51 -17.43 4.61
C LEU A 692 -32.00 -17.23 4.39
N ALA A 693 -32.50 -16.00 4.58
CA ALA A 693 -33.90 -15.66 4.38
C ALA A 693 -34.09 -14.17 4.09
N THR A 694 -34.99 -13.84 3.16
CA THR A 694 -35.57 -12.51 3.00
C THR A 694 -37.09 -12.58 3.10
N THR A 695 -37.72 -11.85 4.02
CA THR A 695 -39.17 -12.03 4.30
C THR A 695 -40.10 -11.10 3.51
N SER A 696 -39.65 -10.56 2.38
CA SER A 696 -40.47 -9.75 1.46
C SER A 696 -41.34 -10.64 0.57
N ALA A 697 -42.37 -11.26 1.18
CA ALA A 697 -43.40 -12.13 0.57
C ALA A 697 -42.94 -13.40 -0.19
N THR A 698 -41.65 -13.53 -0.51
CA THR A 698 -41.09 -14.66 -1.28
C THR A 698 -39.78 -15.11 -0.63
N PRO A 699 -39.60 -16.39 -0.26
CA PRO A 699 -38.32 -16.90 0.23
C PRO A 699 -37.24 -16.80 -0.85
N ALA A 700 -35.99 -16.56 -0.44
CA ALA A 700 -34.85 -16.73 -1.34
C ALA A 700 -34.75 -18.21 -1.76
N ALA A 701 -34.53 -18.47 -3.04
CA ALA A 701 -34.36 -19.84 -3.53
C ALA A 701 -33.03 -20.40 -2.99
N PRO A 702 -32.98 -21.62 -2.42
CA PRO A 702 -31.74 -22.20 -1.94
C PRO A 702 -30.77 -22.39 -3.11
N ILE A 703 -29.53 -21.95 -2.92
CA ILE A 703 -28.45 -22.08 -3.88
C ILE A 703 -27.78 -23.43 -3.64
N LEU A 704 -27.96 -24.37 -4.58
CA LEU A 704 -27.19 -25.62 -4.58
C LEU A 704 -25.79 -25.31 -5.12
N ARG A 705 -24.77 -25.84 -4.45
CA ARG A 705 -23.35 -25.59 -4.74
C ARG A 705 -22.61 -26.90 -4.98
N ASP A 706 -21.53 -26.83 -5.76
CA ASP A 706 -20.55 -27.91 -5.86
C ASP A 706 -19.64 -27.95 -4.62
N ALA A 707 -18.79 -28.98 -4.53
CA ALA A 707 -17.88 -29.17 -3.40
C ALA A 707 -16.90 -27.99 -3.18
N SER A 708 -16.68 -27.15 -4.19
CA SER A 708 -15.82 -25.95 -4.14
C SER A 708 -16.57 -24.65 -3.88
N GLY A 709 -17.87 -24.72 -3.59
CA GLY A 709 -18.73 -23.57 -3.33
C GLY A 709 -19.29 -22.88 -4.58
N LEU A 710 -19.00 -23.34 -5.80
CA LEU A 710 -19.60 -22.73 -7.00
C LEU A 710 -21.08 -23.14 -7.11
N PRO A 711 -21.99 -22.22 -7.44
CA PRO A 711 -23.41 -22.54 -7.56
C PRO A 711 -23.68 -23.36 -8.82
N THR A 712 -24.50 -24.42 -8.69
CA THR A 712 -24.88 -25.33 -9.78
C THR A 712 -26.37 -25.23 -10.12
N ARG A 713 -27.21 -24.85 -9.16
CA ARG A 713 -28.65 -24.64 -9.37
C ARG A 713 -29.21 -23.61 -8.40
N ILE A 714 -30.06 -22.71 -8.91
CA ILE A 714 -30.79 -21.70 -8.13
C ILE A 714 -32.25 -21.73 -8.60
N GLY A 715 -33.14 -22.31 -7.78
CA GLY A 715 -34.53 -22.57 -8.19
C GLY A 715 -34.62 -23.49 -9.42
N ASN A 716 -35.31 -23.02 -10.47
CA ASN A 716 -35.44 -23.72 -11.76
C ASN A 716 -34.29 -23.42 -12.76
N ARG A 717 -33.24 -22.72 -12.32
CA ARG A 717 -32.09 -22.37 -13.15
C ARG A 717 -30.91 -23.29 -12.85
N GLN A 718 -30.29 -23.85 -13.90
CA GLN A 718 -29.05 -24.60 -13.83
C GLN A 718 -27.89 -23.69 -14.26
N LEU A 719 -26.76 -23.74 -13.55
CA LEU A 719 -25.59 -22.88 -13.79
C LEU A 719 -24.37 -23.74 -14.16
N GLU A 720 -23.68 -23.37 -15.23
CA GLU A 720 -22.41 -24.00 -15.66
C GLU A 720 -21.26 -22.99 -15.50
N TYR A 721 -20.14 -23.43 -14.93
CA TYR A 721 -18.95 -22.61 -14.70
C TYR A 721 -17.72 -23.13 -15.46
N SER A 722 -16.89 -22.21 -15.96
CA SER A 722 -15.61 -22.55 -16.57
C SER A 722 -14.57 -23.00 -15.54
N ALA A 723 -13.45 -23.54 -16.03
CA ALA A 723 -12.29 -23.80 -15.21
C ALA A 723 -11.72 -22.54 -14.54
N GLN A 724 -11.85 -21.35 -15.15
CA GLN A 724 -11.52 -20.06 -14.51
C GLN A 724 -12.52 -19.64 -13.42
N ARG A 725 -13.48 -20.50 -13.04
CA ARG A 725 -14.49 -20.24 -12.00
C ARG A 725 -15.40 -19.04 -12.30
N ARG A 726 -15.69 -18.80 -13.59
CA ARG A 726 -16.65 -17.79 -14.06
C ARG A 726 -17.86 -18.45 -14.71
N LEU A 727 -19.04 -17.85 -14.52
CA LEU A 727 -20.32 -18.35 -15.01
C LEU A 727 -20.34 -18.37 -16.54
N THR A 728 -20.44 -19.54 -17.17
CA THR A 728 -20.46 -19.69 -18.64
C THR A 728 -21.83 -19.91 -19.23
N ARG A 729 -22.78 -20.50 -18.48
CA ARG A 729 -24.13 -20.75 -18.99
C ARG A 729 -25.16 -20.75 -17.87
N VAL A 730 -26.36 -20.27 -18.18
CA VAL A 730 -27.58 -20.45 -17.38
C VAL A 730 -28.66 -21.07 -18.25
N MET A 731 -29.18 -22.22 -17.81
CA MET A 731 -30.30 -22.94 -18.42
C MET A 731 -31.53 -22.85 -17.51
N VAL A 732 -32.73 -22.87 -18.08
CA VAL A 732 -34.01 -22.88 -17.34
C VAL A 732 -34.77 -24.16 -17.65
N ASP A 733 -35.25 -24.85 -16.61
CA ASP A 733 -36.07 -26.04 -16.76
C ASP A 733 -37.42 -25.70 -17.42
N SER A 734 -37.75 -26.39 -18.52
CA SER A 734 -38.98 -26.17 -19.28
C SER A 734 -40.23 -26.70 -18.57
N LEU A 735 -41.35 -25.97 -18.67
CA LEU A 735 -42.67 -26.40 -18.17
C LEU A 735 -43.61 -26.82 -19.31
N PRO A 736 -44.43 -27.89 -19.14
CA PRO A 736 -44.35 -28.88 -18.06
C PRO A 736 -43.08 -29.74 -18.17
N ALA A 737 -42.71 -30.38 -17.06
CA ALA A 737 -41.49 -31.18 -16.95
C ALA A 737 -41.43 -32.31 -17.99
N GLY A 738 -40.26 -32.49 -18.62
CA GLY A 738 -40.03 -33.48 -19.69
C GLY A 738 -39.57 -32.89 -21.02
N LYS A 739 -39.70 -31.58 -21.23
CA LYS A 739 -39.01 -30.86 -22.31
C LYS A 739 -37.56 -30.54 -21.93
N PRO A 740 -36.60 -30.48 -22.88
CA PRO A 740 -35.23 -30.06 -22.59
C PRO A 740 -35.21 -28.63 -22.02
N ALA A 741 -34.23 -28.34 -21.16
CA ALA A 741 -34.03 -27.01 -20.61
C ALA A 741 -33.71 -25.99 -21.72
N SER A 742 -34.24 -24.78 -21.61
CA SER A 742 -34.00 -23.67 -22.54
C SER A 742 -32.80 -22.83 -22.10
N LEU A 743 -31.98 -22.39 -23.05
CA LEU A 743 -30.88 -21.46 -22.79
C LEU A 743 -31.42 -20.09 -22.37
N LEU A 744 -31.05 -19.61 -21.18
CA LEU A 744 -31.35 -18.26 -20.70
C LEU A 744 -30.20 -17.28 -20.99
N GLY A 745 -28.96 -17.74 -20.85
CA GLY A 745 -27.77 -16.95 -21.16
C GLY A 745 -26.52 -17.81 -21.30
N GLU A 746 -25.68 -17.48 -22.28
CA GLU A 746 -24.35 -18.06 -22.49
C GLU A 746 -23.32 -16.94 -22.51
N TYR A 747 -22.16 -17.14 -21.85
CA TYR A 747 -21.15 -16.11 -21.61
C TYR A 747 -19.75 -16.63 -21.91
N LEU A 748 -18.92 -15.80 -22.54
CA LEU A 748 -17.48 -16.05 -22.63
C LEU A 748 -16.71 -15.02 -21.84
N HIS A 749 -15.60 -15.48 -21.27
CA HIS A 749 -14.68 -14.68 -20.47
C HIS A 749 -13.31 -14.67 -21.12
N ASN A 750 -12.61 -13.54 -21.04
CA ASN A 750 -11.19 -13.50 -21.34
C ASN A 750 -10.37 -13.96 -20.12
N ALA A 751 -9.08 -13.70 -20.14
CA ALA A 751 -8.13 -14.36 -19.28
C ALA A 751 -8.07 -13.87 -17.81
N SER A 752 -8.52 -12.65 -17.47
CA SER A 752 -8.82 -12.27 -16.08
C SER A 752 -10.19 -12.76 -15.61
N GLY A 753 -10.93 -13.48 -16.45
CA GLY A 753 -12.31 -13.81 -16.12
C GLY A 753 -13.27 -12.63 -16.24
N VAL A 754 -13.01 -11.65 -17.12
CA VAL A 754 -13.99 -10.59 -17.43
C VAL A 754 -14.89 -11.04 -18.57
N ARG A 755 -16.20 -10.81 -18.44
CA ARG A 755 -17.21 -11.22 -19.43
C ARG A 755 -17.07 -10.41 -20.71
N ILE A 756 -16.63 -11.04 -21.80
CA ILE A 756 -16.37 -10.38 -23.10
C ILE A 756 -17.47 -10.61 -24.14
N PHE A 757 -18.35 -11.59 -23.91
CA PHE A 757 -19.43 -11.95 -24.81
C PHE A 757 -20.63 -12.48 -24.03
N LYS A 758 -21.83 -12.23 -24.57
CA LYS A 758 -23.09 -12.83 -24.15
C LYS A 758 -23.93 -13.23 -25.36
N ARG A 759 -24.66 -14.32 -25.22
CA ARG A 759 -25.77 -14.74 -26.07
C ARG A 759 -27.02 -15.01 -25.22
N ALA A 760 -28.14 -14.39 -25.57
CA ALA A 760 -29.45 -14.63 -24.95
C ALA A 760 -30.58 -14.23 -25.92
N GLU A 761 -31.66 -15.02 -25.99
CA GLU A 761 -32.90 -14.74 -26.77
C GLU A 761 -32.73 -14.05 -28.15
N GLY A 762 -31.76 -14.50 -28.95
CA GLY A 762 -31.50 -13.94 -30.28
C GLY A 762 -30.74 -12.61 -30.31
N GLN A 763 -30.27 -12.12 -29.15
CA GLN A 763 -29.32 -11.04 -29.00
C GLN A 763 -27.94 -11.58 -28.62
N ASP A 764 -26.98 -11.39 -29.53
CA ASP A 764 -25.55 -11.58 -29.26
C ASP A 764 -24.90 -10.21 -28.98
N SER A 765 -24.05 -10.12 -27.96
CA SER A 765 -23.40 -8.87 -27.57
C SER A 765 -21.97 -9.09 -27.10
N HIS A 766 -21.05 -8.31 -27.65
CA HIS A 766 -19.69 -8.19 -27.17
C HIS A 766 -19.54 -7.03 -26.19
N TYR A 767 -18.82 -7.28 -25.11
CA TYR A 767 -18.52 -6.27 -24.09
C TYR A 767 -17.05 -5.85 -24.22
N LEU A 768 -16.79 -4.55 -24.17
CA LEU A 768 -15.48 -3.94 -24.37
C LEU A 768 -15.15 -3.16 -23.09
N TYR A 769 -14.01 -3.45 -22.47
CA TYR A 769 -13.63 -2.89 -21.16
C TYR A 769 -12.42 -1.96 -21.25
N HIS A 770 -12.46 -0.88 -20.47
CA HIS A 770 -11.28 -0.08 -20.14
C HIS A 770 -10.90 -0.33 -18.68
N GLY A 771 -9.84 -1.11 -18.46
CA GLY A 771 -9.53 -1.65 -17.13
C GLY A 771 -10.63 -2.58 -16.64
N HIS A 772 -11.24 -2.27 -15.49
CA HIS A 772 -12.36 -3.02 -14.90
C HIS A 772 -13.75 -2.50 -15.31
N ARG A 773 -13.83 -1.44 -16.13
CA ARG A 773 -15.09 -0.73 -16.44
C ARG A 773 -15.59 -1.07 -17.84
N LEU A 774 -16.89 -1.37 -17.96
CA LEU A 774 -17.55 -1.58 -19.25
C LEU A 774 -17.53 -0.27 -20.04
N SER A 775 -16.71 -0.19 -21.08
CA SER A 775 -16.57 1.01 -21.91
C SER A 775 -17.54 1.01 -23.09
N ALA A 776 -17.81 -0.13 -23.73
CA ALA A 776 -18.75 -0.21 -24.84
C ALA A 776 -19.40 -1.59 -25.00
N VAL A 777 -20.53 -1.63 -25.72
CA VAL A 777 -21.25 -2.83 -26.12
C VAL A 777 -21.40 -2.85 -27.64
N ALA A 778 -20.98 -3.95 -28.28
CA ALA A 778 -21.08 -4.17 -29.72
C ALA A 778 -22.06 -5.30 -30.06
N ARG A 779 -22.82 -5.13 -31.15
CA ARG A 779 -23.88 -6.02 -31.62
C ARG A 779 -23.68 -6.34 -33.12
N PRO A 780 -24.22 -7.45 -33.65
CA PRO A 780 -24.10 -7.76 -35.08
C PRO A 780 -24.99 -6.83 -35.91
N ALA A 781 -24.52 -6.41 -37.07
CA ALA A 781 -25.30 -5.59 -38.01
C ALA A 781 -26.58 -6.32 -38.48
N THR A 782 -27.68 -5.58 -38.61
CA THR A 782 -28.95 -6.12 -39.13
C THR A 782 -28.91 -6.30 -40.65
N GLN A 783 -29.66 -7.29 -41.15
CA GLN A 783 -29.53 -7.90 -42.48
C GLN A 783 -29.87 -7.00 -43.69
N GLY A 784 -30.08 -5.69 -43.50
CA GLY A 784 -30.30 -4.69 -44.54
C GLY A 784 -29.08 -3.80 -44.86
N GLU A 785 -28.00 -3.87 -44.09
CA GLU A 785 -26.78 -3.07 -44.28
C GLU A 785 -25.67 -3.86 -45.03
N ALA A 786 -26.06 -4.69 -46.00
CA ALA A 786 -25.12 -5.53 -46.75
C ALA A 786 -24.47 -4.75 -47.91
N ASP A 787 -23.23 -4.30 -47.69
CA ASP A 787 -22.44 -3.67 -48.74
C ASP A 787 -22.03 -4.70 -49.81
N ASN A 788 -22.49 -4.47 -51.05
CA ASN A 788 -22.07 -5.19 -52.26
C ASN A 788 -22.13 -6.74 -52.23
N GLY A 789 -23.18 -7.32 -51.66
CA GLY A 789 -23.61 -8.70 -51.95
C GLY A 789 -22.81 -9.83 -51.29
N ARG A 790 -21.99 -9.55 -50.27
CA ARG A 790 -21.30 -10.58 -49.46
C ARG A 790 -22.06 -10.88 -48.17
N LEU A 791 -22.36 -12.17 -47.92
CA LEU A 791 -23.14 -12.63 -46.77
C LEU A 791 -22.33 -12.73 -45.45
N SER A 792 -21.59 -11.68 -45.07
CA SER A 792 -20.95 -11.59 -43.76
C SER A 792 -21.56 -10.46 -42.91
N ARG A 793 -21.93 -10.76 -41.67
CA ARG A 793 -22.38 -9.73 -40.71
C ARG A 793 -21.18 -9.24 -39.91
N ALA A 794 -20.90 -7.95 -39.98
CA ALA A 794 -19.90 -7.29 -39.15
C ALA A 794 -20.45 -6.92 -37.76
N TRP A 795 -19.56 -6.77 -36.78
CA TRP A 795 -19.88 -6.21 -35.47
C TRP A 795 -19.80 -4.68 -35.49
N LYS A 796 -20.79 -4.00 -34.91
CA LYS A 796 -20.79 -2.54 -34.72
C LYS A 796 -20.94 -2.22 -33.24
N VAL A 797 -20.23 -1.21 -32.75
CA VAL A 797 -20.50 -0.65 -31.40
C VAL A 797 -21.88 0.00 -31.45
N ALA A 798 -22.76 -0.42 -30.55
CA ALA A 798 -24.12 0.10 -30.43
C ALA A 798 -24.24 1.12 -29.28
N GLN A 799 -23.45 0.96 -28.21
CA GLN A 799 -23.46 1.85 -27.06
C GLN A 799 -22.03 2.05 -26.53
N ARG A 800 -21.66 3.29 -26.17
CA ARG A 800 -20.44 3.62 -25.43
C ARG A 800 -20.76 4.39 -24.15
N TYR A 801 -20.11 4.02 -23.06
CA TYR A 801 -20.22 4.68 -21.76
C TYR A 801 -19.01 5.58 -21.51
N VAL A 802 -19.29 6.82 -21.11
CA VAL A 802 -18.29 7.85 -20.83
C VAL A 802 -18.23 8.06 -19.32
N TYR A 803 -17.03 7.98 -18.75
CA TYR A 803 -16.79 8.06 -17.31
C TYR A 803 -15.99 9.31 -16.93
N ALA A 804 -16.37 9.96 -15.84
CA ALA A 804 -15.59 10.98 -15.15
C ALA A 804 -15.08 10.42 -13.83
N GLN A 805 -13.77 10.24 -13.70
CA GLN A 805 -13.05 9.68 -12.54
C GLN A 805 -13.49 8.29 -12.04
N GLY A 806 -14.56 7.72 -12.58
CA GLY A 806 -15.12 6.40 -12.21
C GLY A 806 -16.64 6.37 -12.20
N ILE A 807 -17.29 7.53 -12.16
CA ILE A 807 -18.74 7.67 -12.27
C ILE A 807 -19.11 7.70 -13.77
N PRO A 808 -20.10 6.92 -14.23
CA PRO A 808 -20.64 7.04 -15.58
C PRO A 808 -21.44 8.35 -15.68
N ILE A 809 -21.09 9.23 -16.63
CA ILE A 809 -21.70 10.56 -16.78
C ILE A 809 -22.42 10.77 -18.12
N ALA A 810 -22.18 9.91 -19.10
CA ALA A 810 -22.89 9.93 -20.38
C ALA A 810 -22.85 8.57 -21.10
N MET A 811 -23.78 8.39 -22.03
CA MET A 811 -23.84 7.29 -22.98
C MET A 811 -23.97 7.86 -24.40
N ILE A 812 -23.15 7.38 -25.34
CA ILE A 812 -23.37 7.57 -26.77
C ILE A 812 -24.14 6.35 -27.27
N ASP A 813 -25.31 6.58 -27.86
CA ASP A 813 -26.16 5.54 -28.45
C ASP A 813 -26.08 5.63 -29.98
N TYR A 814 -25.52 4.59 -30.60
CA TYR A 814 -25.43 4.45 -32.05
C TYR A 814 -26.68 3.73 -32.56
N GLY A 815 -27.81 4.45 -32.51
CA GLY A 815 -29.10 4.00 -32.99
C GLY A 815 -29.13 3.71 -34.50
N LYS A 816 -30.23 3.13 -34.98
CA LYS A 816 -30.37 2.72 -36.39
C LYS A 816 -30.44 3.89 -37.38
N GLU A 817 -30.98 5.04 -36.97
CA GLU A 817 -31.20 6.19 -37.85
C GLU A 817 -30.34 7.41 -37.48
N ALA A 818 -29.96 7.55 -36.20
CA ALA A 818 -29.18 8.67 -35.69
C ALA A 818 -28.25 8.23 -34.55
N THR A 819 -27.23 9.04 -34.25
CA THR A 819 -26.36 8.86 -33.07
C THR A 819 -26.65 9.93 -32.03
N ASP A 820 -27.09 9.49 -30.86
CA ASP A 820 -27.55 10.34 -29.76
C ASP A 820 -26.56 10.37 -28.60
N LEU A 821 -26.42 11.55 -27.98
CA LEU A 821 -25.67 11.73 -26.75
C LEU A 821 -26.64 11.89 -25.58
N HIS A 822 -26.55 10.97 -24.63
CA HIS A 822 -27.36 10.93 -23.43
C HIS A 822 -26.50 11.15 -22.18
N PHE A 823 -27.08 11.73 -21.14
CA PHE A 823 -26.39 12.16 -19.92
C PHE A 823 -26.88 11.34 -18.73
N ILE A 824 -25.96 10.72 -17.99
CA ILE A 824 -26.24 9.77 -16.91
C ILE A 824 -26.16 10.48 -15.56
N HIS A 825 -27.20 10.34 -14.76
CA HIS A 825 -27.32 10.95 -13.43
C HIS A 825 -27.31 9.85 -12.38
N SER A 826 -26.34 9.91 -11.48
CA SER A 826 -26.05 8.85 -10.51
C SER A 826 -26.27 9.32 -9.07
N ASP A 827 -26.44 8.36 -8.16
CA ASP A 827 -26.49 8.59 -6.73
C ASP A 827 -25.10 8.85 -6.11
N ALA A 828 -25.06 9.10 -4.80
CA ALA A 828 -23.88 9.38 -4.00
C ALA A 828 -22.73 8.35 -4.14
N ILE A 829 -23.04 7.09 -4.45
CA ILE A 829 -22.04 6.02 -4.63
C ILE A 829 -21.83 5.67 -6.11
N GLY A 830 -22.35 6.47 -7.04
CA GLY A 830 -22.15 6.31 -8.48
C GLY A 830 -23.11 5.32 -9.14
N MET A 831 -24.23 4.95 -8.51
CA MET A 831 -25.27 4.13 -9.15
C MET A 831 -26.16 4.98 -10.06
N PRO A 832 -26.27 4.68 -11.37
CA PRO A 832 -27.16 5.42 -12.28
C PRO A 832 -28.63 5.29 -11.87
N LEU A 833 -29.32 6.43 -11.76
CA LEU A 833 -30.74 6.51 -11.42
C LEU A 833 -31.60 7.02 -12.58
N MET A 834 -31.04 7.89 -13.43
CA MET A 834 -31.72 8.48 -14.57
C MET A 834 -30.73 8.72 -15.73
N ILE A 835 -31.27 8.77 -16.95
CA ILE A 835 -30.57 9.26 -18.13
C ILE A 835 -31.47 10.30 -18.83
N SER A 836 -30.90 11.41 -19.26
CA SER A 836 -31.59 12.45 -20.04
C SER A 836 -31.00 12.64 -21.45
N ASP A 837 -31.84 13.08 -22.39
CA ASP A 837 -31.45 13.39 -23.77
C ASP A 837 -30.77 14.76 -23.92
N ALA A 838 -30.40 15.11 -25.16
CA ALA A 838 -29.79 16.39 -25.49
C ALA A 838 -30.71 17.61 -25.22
N GLN A 839 -32.03 17.42 -25.16
CA GLN A 839 -33.03 18.44 -24.80
C GLN A 839 -33.32 18.47 -23.29
N ALA A 840 -32.48 17.81 -22.48
CA ALA A 840 -32.59 17.72 -21.03
C ALA A 840 -33.88 17.03 -20.53
N ARG A 841 -34.55 16.23 -21.36
CA ARG A 841 -35.73 15.43 -20.99
C ARG A 841 -35.27 14.05 -20.46
N PRO A 842 -35.83 13.54 -19.35
CA PRO A 842 -35.58 12.16 -18.93
C PRO A 842 -36.05 11.14 -19.98
N VAL A 843 -35.18 10.18 -20.33
CA VAL A 843 -35.44 9.12 -21.33
C VAL A 843 -35.19 7.71 -20.78
N TRP A 844 -34.64 7.59 -19.58
CA TRP A 844 -34.53 6.35 -18.81
C TRP A 844 -34.50 6.70 -17.33
N HIS A 845 -35.16 5.92 -16.49
CA HIS A 845 -34.92 5.96 -15.04
C HIS A 845 -35.27 4.63 -14.37
N ILE A 846 -34.71 4.42 -13.19
CA ILE A 846 -35.01 3.27 -12.32
C ILE A 846 -35.38 3.71 -10.91
N ARG A 847 -36.17 2.87 -10.24
CA ARG A 847 -36.31 2.84 -8.79
C ARG A 847 -35.69 1.54 -8.29
N PRO A 848 -34.40 1.52 -7.89
CA PRO A 848 -33.82 0.35 -7.27
C PRO A 848 -34.41 0.14 -5.87
N ASP A 849 -34.30 -1.08 -5.34
CA ASP A 849 -34.40 -1.33 -3.90
C ASP A 849 -33.08 -0.95 -3.20
N ALA A 850 -32.95 -1.32 -1.93
CA ALA A 850 -31.73 -1.04 -1.17
C ALA A 850 -30.51 -1.88 -1.62
N LEU A 851 -30.72 -3.07 -2.19
CA LEU A 851 -29.69 -4.00 -2.66
C LEU A 851 -29.30 -3.73 -4.13
N GLY A 852 -29.97 -2.78 -4.79
CA GLY A 852 -29.74 -2.42 -6.18
C GLY A 852 -30.61 -3.18 -7.18
N HIS A 853 -31.54 -4.02 -6.74
CA HIS A 853 -32.50 -4.69 -7.62
C HIS A 853 -33.52 -3.69 -8.16
N ALA A 854 -33.81 -3.74 -9.47
CA ALA A 854 -34.86 -2.92 -10.09
C ALA A 854 -35.60 -3.74 -11.14
N ALA A 855 -36.92 -3.91 -10.98
CA ALA A 855 -37.71 -4.82 -11.80
C ALA A 855 -37.61 -4.53 -13.31
N ARG A 856 -37.89 -3.28 -13.73
CA ARG A 856 -37.59 -2.73 -15.07
C ARG A 856 -37.39 -1.20 -15.00
N PRO A 857 -36.57 -0.60 -15.87
CA PRO A 857 -36.58 0.85 -16.10
C PRO A 857 -37.85 1.28 -16.85
N ASP A 858 -38.29 2.51 -16.60
CA ASP A 858 -39.17 3.24 -17.52
C ASP A 858 -38.25 4.02 -18.48
N THR A 859 -38.38 3.77 -19.78
CA THR A 859 -37.42 4.25 -20.78
C THR A 859 -37.96 4.31 -22.20
N THR A 860 -37.46 5.30 -22.94
CA THR A 860 -37.62 5.48 -24.39
C THR A 860 -36.30 5.28 -25.15
N LEU A 861 -35.23 4.79 -24.50
CA LEU A 861 -33.95 4.51 -25.15
C LEU A 861 -34.09 3.36 -26.16
N ALA A 862 -33.40 3.49 -27.30
CA ALA A 862 -33.36 2.45 -28.33
C ALA A 862 -32.68 1.15 -27.83
N HIS A 863 -31.70 1.28 -26.93
CA HIS A 863 -30.96 0.17 -26.35
C HIS A 863 -31.00 0.15 -24.82
N ALA A 864 -30.99 -1.06 -24.23
CA ALA A 864 -31.03 -1.24 -22.78
C ALA A 864 -29.76 -0.72 -22.08
N PHE A 865 -29.93 -0.10 -20.91
CA PHE A 865 -28.82 0.40 -20.08
C PHE A 865 -28.54 -0.53 -18.87
N PRO A 866 -27.35 -1.19 -18.82
CA PRO A 866 -27.10 -2.26 -17.87
C PRO A 866 -26.31 -1.85 -16.61
N LEU A 867 -25.70 -0.66 -16.53
CA LEU A 867 -24.85 -0.32 -15.37
C LEU A 867 -25.67 -0.20 -14.08
N ARG A 868 -25.12 -0.66 -12.95
CA ARG A 868 -25.77 -0.66 -11.63
C ARG A 868 -24.87 0.00 -10.58
N LEU A 869 -24.60 -0.63 -9.43
CA LEU A 869 -23.58 -0.15 -8.49
C LEU A 869 -22.19 -0.12 -9.18
N PRO A 870 -21.17 0.58 -8.64
CA PRO A 870 -19.85 0.61 -9.26
C PRO A 870 -19.29 -0.78 -9.58
N GLY A 871 -18.82 -0.96 -10.82
CA GLY A 871 -18.34 -2.25 -11.35
C GLY A 871 -19.43 -3.18 -11.90
N GLN A 872 -20.70 -2.99 -11.53
CA GLN A 872 -21.78 -3.92 -11.82
C GLN A 872 -22.46 -3.70 -13.18
N VAL A 873 -22.66 -4.79 -13.92
CA VAL A 873 -23.37 -4.85 -15.20
C VAL A 873 -24.55 -5.82 -15.08
N LEU A 874 -25.79 -5.31 -15.08
CA LEU A 874 -27.01 -6.12 -15.08
C LEU A 874 -27.03 -7.08 -16.26
N ASP A 875 -27.39 -8.31 -15.93
CA ASP A 875 -27.82 -9.36 -16.82
C ASP A 875 -29.37 -9.46 -16.75
N PRO A 876 -30.14 -8.90 -17.70
CA PRO A 876 -31.59 -8.73 -17.53
C PRO A 876 -32.42 -10.03 -17.53
N GLU A 877 -31.89 -11.11 -18.09
CA GLU A 877 -32.53 -12.43 -18.23
C GLU A 877 -32.43 -13.22 -16.93
N THR A 878 -31.29 -13.11 -16.23
CA THR A 878 -31.15 -13.65 -14.87
C THR A 878 -31.66 -12.68 -13.80
N GLY A 879 -31.51 -11.38 -13.99
CA GLY A 879 -31.69 -10.36 -12.95
C GLY A 879 -30.47 -10.18 -12.03
N TRP A 880 -29.37 -10.91 -12.29
CA TRP A 880 -28.11 -10.79 -11.55
C TRP A 880 -27.18 -9.73 -12.14
N HIS A 881 -26.20 -9.28 -11.38
CA HIS A 881 -25.23 -8.30 -11.82
C HIS A 881 -23.83 -8.94 -11.95
N ASP A 882 -23.24 -8.88 -13.13
CA ASP A 882 -21.83 -9.26 -13.32
C ASP A 882 -20.94 -8.16 -12.72
N ASN A 883 -20.11 -8.52 -11.73
CA ASN A 883 -19.19 -7.61 -11.04
C ASN A 883 -17.74 -8.12 -11.18
N TYR A 884 -17.18 -7.93 -12.37
CA TYR A 884 -15.80 -8.24 -12.74
C TYR A 884 -15.42 -9.73 -12.60
N LEU A 885 -15.10 -10.20 -11.39
CA LEU A 885 -14.72 -11.58 -11.06
C LEU A 885 -15.85 -12.42 -10.44
N ARG A 886 -16.92 -11.78 -9.95
CA ARG A 886 -18.05 -12.41 -9.27
C ARG A 886 -19.37 -11.96 -9.86
N THR A 887 -20.41 -12.74 -9.65
CA THR A 887 -21.79 -12.44 -10.00
C THR A 887 -22.54 -12.11 -8.71
N TYR A 888 -23.09 -10.90 -8.62
CA TYR A 888 -23.85 -10.41 -7.48
C TYR A 888 -25.35 -10.68 -7.70
N ASP A 889 -26.01 -11.29 -6.73
CA ASP A 889 -27.46 -11.42 -6.72
C ASP A 889 -28.07 -10.23 -5.94
N PRO A 890 -28.69 -9.24 -6.61
CA PRO A 890 -29.28 -8.09 -5.94
C PRO A 890 -30.61 -8.44 -5.23
N THR A 891 -31.20 -9.62 -5.48
CA THR A 891 -32.37 -10.07 -4.72
C THR A 891 -31.96 -10.59 -3.35
N ALA A 892 -30.82 -11.26 -3.22
CA ALA A 892 -30.30 -11.79 -1.96
C ALA A 892 -29.31 -10.85 -1.25
N GLY A 893 -28.60 -9.99 -1.99
CA GLY A 893 -27.63 -9.04 -1.45
C GLY A 893 -26.23 -9.62 -1.25
N HIS A 894 -25.85 -10.66 -1.98
CA HIS A 894 -24.57 -11.35 -1.83
C HIS A 894 -23.97 -11.78 -3.17
N TYR A 895 -22.71 -12.21 -3.16
CA TYR A 895 -22.07 -12.86 -4.30
C TYR A 895 -22.47 -14.33 -4.44
N LEU A 896 -22.62 -14.76 -5.70
CA LEU A 896 -22.90 -16.14 -6.06
C LEU A 896 -21.66 -17.03 -5.91
N GLU A 897 -20.46 -16.55 -6.24
CA GLU A 897 -19.21 -17.30 -6.08
C GLU A 897 -18.47 -16.95 -4.78
N PRO A 898 -17.72 -17.91 -4.19
CA PRO A 898 -16.80 -17.60 -3.09
C PRO A 898 -15.75 -16.57 -3.49
N ASP A 899 -15.32 -15.72 -2.55
CA ASP A 899 -14.25 -14.75 -2.81
C ASP A 899 -12.95 -15.43 -3.28
N PRO A 900 -12.42 -15.10 -4.47
CA PRO A 900 -11.21 -15.73 -5.00
C PRO A 900 -9.95 -15.47 -4.16
N ILE A 901 -9.93 -14.47 -3.26
CA ILE A 901 -8.82 -14.20 -2.34
C ILE A 901 -8.77 -15.16 -1.14
N GLY A 902 -9.90 -15.79 -0.81
CA GLY A 902 -9.99 -16.74 0.32
C GLY A 902 -10.14 -16.11 1.72
N PRO A 903 -9.92 -16.92 2.78
CA PRO A 903 -10.11 -16.55 4.18
C PRO A 903 -8.98 -15.65 4.69
N ILE A 904 -9.17 -14.33 4.56
CA ILE A 904 -8.35 -13.31 5.23
C ILE A 904 -9.18 -12.56 6.30
N PRO A 905 -8.56 -11.98 7.34
CA PRO A 905 -9.28 -11.33 8.43
C PRO A 905 -10.25 -10.23 7.95
N GLY A 906 -11.52 -10.34 8.34
CA GLY A 906 -12.57 -9.40 7.95
C GLY A 906 -13.13 -9.58 6.53
N ASN A 907 -12.63 -10.55 5.76
CA ASN A 907 -13.24 -10.97 4.50
C ASN A 907 -14.30 -12.04 4.71
N SER A 908 -15.22 -12.17 3.75
CA SER A 908 -16.35 -13.08 3.77
C SER A 908 -16.42 -13.87 2.47
N ALA A 909 -16.80 -15.16 2.54
CA ALA A 909 -16.89 -15.99 1.35
C ALA A 909 -17.89 -15.43 0.33
N PHE A 910 -19.08 -14.98 0.76
CA PHE A 910 -20.12 -14.47 -0.14
C PHE A 910 -20.51 -13.00 0.07
N GLY A 911 -19.98 -12.34 1.11
CA GLY A 911 -20.37 -10.98 1.49
C GLY A 911 -20.09 -9.93 0.41
N TYR A 912 -21.06 -9.05 0.12
CA TYR A 912 -20.86 -7.87 -0.72
C TYR A 912 -20.55 -6.64 0.14
N ALA A 913 -19.34 -6.08 -0.02
CA ALA A 913 -18.92 -4.83 0.63
C ALA A 913 -19.19 -4.79 2.17
N GLY A 914 -18.86 -5.88 2.88
CA GLY A 914 -19.07 -6.03 4.33
C GLY A 914 -20.55 -5.98 4.76
N GLN A 915 -21.47 -6.34 3.85
CA GLN A 915 -22.92 -6.19 3.99
C GLN A 915 -23.37 -4.75 4.34
N ARG A 916 -22.68 -3.77 3.75
CA ARG A 916 -22.95 -2.33 3.82
C ARG A 916 -23.10 -1.72 2.41
N PHE A 917 -23.91 -2.38 1.59
CA PHE A 917 -24.14 -2.17 0.16
C PHE A 917 -24.60 -0.75 -0.29
N ARG A 918 -25.01 0.15 0.62
CA ARG A 918 -25.28 1.58 0.34
C ARG A 918 -24.18 2.55 0.82
N SER A 919 -23.07 2.04 1.35
CA SER A 919 -22.02 2.88 1.95
C SER A 919 -20.58 2.46 1.58
N HIS A 920 -20.41 1.27 1.00
CA HIS A 920 -19.13 0.76 0.51
C HIS A 920 -19.33 0.18 -0.89
N ALA A 921 -18.30 0.24 -1.71
CA ALA A 921 -18.22 -0.42 -3.01
C ALA A 921 -16.93 -1.25 -3.09
N ASP A 922 -16.90 -2.24 -3.98
CA ASP A 922 -15.79 -3.17 -4.20
C ASP A 922 -15.25 -3.00 -5.64
N PRO A 923 -14.22 -2.13 -5.88
CA PRO A 923 -13.82 -1.78 -7.24
C PRO A 923 -12.52 -2.45 -7.75
N LEU A 924 -11.54 -2.77 -6.88
CA LEU A 924 -10.16 -3.17 -7.25
C LEU A 924 -9.32 -3.92 -6.17
N GLY A 925 -8.72 -3.18 -5.20
CA GLY A 925 -7.77 -3.63 -4.13
C GLY A 925 -6.22 -3.49 -4.37
N LEU A 926 -5.48 -2.64 -3.57
CA LEU A 926 -3.98 -2.52 -3.29
C LEU A 926 -3.10 -1.34 -3.90
N LEU A 927 -1.86 -1.02 -3.40
CA LEU A 927 -1.08 0.29 -3.57
C LEU A 927 0.51 0.37 -3.59
N LEU A 928 1.10 1.43 -4.24
CA LEU A 928 2.43 2.14 -4.12
C LEU A 928 2.40 3.50 -4.92
N PHE A 929 3.30 4.51 -4.74
CA PHE A 929 3.41 5.74 -5.58
C PHE A 929 4.82 6.08 -6.12
N ALA A 930 4.95 6.57 -7.37
CA ALA A 930 6.24 7.01 -7.96
C ALA A 930 6.08 8.24 -8.91
N PHE A 931 7.05 9.18 -8.93
CA PHE A 931 6.98 10.52 -9.55
C PHE A 931 8.22 10.87 -10.40
N ASP A 932 8.14 10.75 -11.72
CA ASP A 932 9.33 10.91 -12.58
C ASP A 932 9.70 12.36 -12.90
N GLY A 933 10.90 12.57 -13.41
CA GLY A 933 11.48 13.87 -13.74
C GLY A 933 10.91 14.57 -14.96
N THR A 934 11.32 15.83 -15.18
CA THR A 934 10.86 16.61 -16.33
C THR A 934 11.23 15.91 -17.62
N ARG A 935 10.28 15.78 -18.56
CA ARG A 935 10.49 15.01 -19.79
C ARG A 935 10.83 13.54 -19.55
N ASN A 936 10.49 12.96 -18.40
CA ASN A 936 10.66 11.54 -18.15
C ASN A 936 9.33 10.81 -18.05
N ALA A 937 9.30 9.66 -18.72
CA ALA A 937 8.21 8.71 -18.71
C ALA A 937 8.75 7.37 -19.23
N PRO A 938 8.20 6.21 -18.85
CA PRO A 938 8.93 4.94 -18.76
C PRO A 938 9.79 4.42 -19.93
N ALA A 939 9.63 4.90 -21.17
CA ALA A 939 10.59 4.66 -22.24
C ALA A 939 11.97 5.31 -22.00
N THR A 940 12.05 6.36 -21.16
CA THR A 940 13.33 6.93 -20.69
C THR A 940 14.07 6.01 -19.72
N ARG A 941 13.39 5.01 -19.13
CA ARG A 941 13.96 4.05 -18.17
C ARG A 941 14.78 4.68 -17.03
N THR A 942 14.32 5.82 -16.50
CA THR A 942 14.93 6.47 -15.32
C THR A 942 15.00 5.55 -14.12
N ASN A 943 15.84 5.91 -13.16
CA ASN A 943 15.96 5.24 -11.87
C ASN A 943 14.62 5.17 -11.12
N VAL A 944 13.76 6.18 -11.27
CA VAL A 944 12.38 6.18 -10.74
C VAL A 944 11.54 5.09 -11.38
N TRP A 945 11.58 4.97 -12.71
CA TRP A 945 10.85 3.91 -13.39
C TRP A 945 11.42 2.53 -13.03
N LEU A 946 12.74 2.35 -13.06
CA LEU A 946 13.40 1.09 -12.70
C LEU A 946 13.01 0.66 -11.28
N MET A 947 13.12 1.53 -10.27
CA MET A 947 12.66 1.25 -8.92
C MET A 947 11.15 0.91 -8.87
N SER A 948 10.31 1.60 -9.64
CA SER A 948 8.87 1.30 -9.71
C SER A 948 8.55 -0.09 -10.29
N GLN A 949 9.43 -0.65 -11.13
CA GLN A 949 9.30 -2.00 -11.67
C GLN A 949 9.92 -3.06 -10.74
N LEU A 950 10.90 -2.68 -9.93
CA LEU A 950 11.54 -3.57 -8.95
C LEU A 950 10.70 -3.74 -7.68
N TYR A 951 9.79 -2.81 -7.35
CA TYR A 951 9.01 -2.87 -6.11
C TYR A 951 8.00 -4.04 -6.06
N GLN A 952 7.92 -4.70 -4.90
CA GLN A 952 7.12 -5.92 -4.71
C GLN A 952 6.03 -5.83 -3.62
N ASP A 953 6.04 -4.81 -2.75
CA ASP A 953 5.13 -4.73 -1.58
C ASP A 953 3.66 -4.33 -1.92
N GLY A 954 3.33 -3.99 -3.17
CA GLY A 954 1.98 -3.52 -3.54
C GLY A 954 1.85 -2.83 -4.90
N SER A 955 0.65 -2.32 -5.21
CA SER A 955 0.26 -1.86 -6.56
C SER A 955 0.82 -0.48 -6.97
N THR A 956 1.94 -0.48 -7.69
CA THR A 956 2.63 0.70 -8.22
C THR A 956 1.75 1.70 -8.99
N PHE A 957 1.66 2.93 -8.48
CA PHE A 957 1.16 4.11 -9.19
C PHE A 957 2.31 5.02 -9.63
N TYR A 958 2.94 4.63 -10.73
CA TYR A 958 3.84 5.51 -11.42
C TYR A 958 3.08 6.69 -12.07
N ILE A 959 3.67 7.89 -12.04
CA ILE A 959 3.25 9.05 -12.83
C ILE A 959 4.49 9.71 -13.49
N PRO A 960 4.43 10.02 -14.80
CA PRO A 960 5.51 10.72 -15.48
C PRO A 960 5.55 12.19 -15.06
N GLY A 961 6.72 12.80 -15.20
CA GLY A 961 6.95 14.18 -14.75
C GLY A 961 6.39 15.25 -15.67
N PRO A 962 6.58 16.54 -15.30
CA PRO A 962 6.13 17.65 -16.10
C PRO A 962 6.82 17.68 -17.47
N GLY A 963 6.06 17.96 -18.53
CA GLY A 963 6.60 18.15 -19.85
C GLY A 963 7.01 16.90 -20.61
N GLN A 964 7.21 17.11 -21.90
CA GLN A 964 7.09 16.10 -22.93
C GLN A 964 8.42 15.35 -23.23
N PRO A 965 8.55 14.01 -23.06
CA PRO A 965 9.84 13.32 -23.11
C PRO A 965 10.73 13.52 -24.35
N GLY A 966 11.74 14.39 -24.27
CA GLY A 966 12.58 14.79 -25.40
C GLY A 966 12.04 15.96 -26.25
N LYS A 967 10.97 16.65 -25.82
CA LYS A 967 10.48 17.91 -26.43
C LYS A 967 10.60 19.04 -25.41
N THR A 968 11.05 20.20 -25.87
CA THR A 968 10.93 21.45 -25.10
C THR A 968 9.55 22.04 -25.36
N ASP A 969 8.65 21.90 -24.39
CA ASP A 969 7.33 22.53 -24.38
C ASP A 969 7.14 23.42 -23.12
N TYR A 970 6.03 24.16 -23.05
CA TYR A 970 5.77 25.08 -21.94
C TYR A 970 5.68 24.35 -20.59
N ASP A 971 5.14 23.12 -20.57
CA ASP A 971 5.09 22.30 -19.36
C ASP A 971 6.48 21.79 -18.93
N ALA A 972 7.37 21.44 -19.86
CA ALA A 972 8.77 21.15 -19.52
C ALA A 972 9.57 22.37 -19.05
N LEU A 973 9.14 23.59 -19.37
CA LEU A 973 9.80 24.82 -18.94
C LEU A 973 9.26 25.30 -17.58
N ALA A 974 7.95 25.37 -17.43
CA ALA A 974 7.25 25.97 -16.31
C ALA A 974 6.55 24.97 -15.37
N ALA A 975 6.59 23.66 -15.64
CA ALA A 975 5.92 22.62 -14.86
C ALA A 975 4.44 22.95 -14.54
N SER A 976 3.71 23.49 -15.52
CA SER A 976 2.33 23.95 -15.34
C SER A 976 1.36 22.82 -14.96
N SER A 977 1.73 21.57 -15.23
CA SER A 977 1.04 20.36 -14.82
C SER A 977 1.32 19.89 -13.38
N ALA A 978 2.22 20.54 -12.64
CA ALA A 978 2.67 20.13 -11.32
C ALA A 978 1.52 19.86 -10.33
N HIS A 979 0.61 20.83 -10.16
CA HIS A 979 -0.60 20.66 -9.35
C HIS A 979 -1.44 19.46 -9.78
N ALA A 980 -1.52 19.22 -11.10
CA ALA A 980 -2.29 18.13 -11.66
C ALA A 980 -1.68 16.76 -11.38
N ILE A 981 -0.35 16.64 -11.43
CA ILE A 981 0.38 15.43 -11.06
C ILE A 981 0.06 15.06 -9.61
N ILE A 982 0.13 16.05 -8.71
CA ILE A 982 -0.15 15.91 -7.29
C ILE A 982 -1.61 15.49 -7.06
N ASP A 983 -2.58 16.23 -7.60
CA ASP A 983 -4.01 15.93 -7.39
C ASP A 983 -4.40 14.56 -7.94
N ARG A 984 -3.79 14.07 -9.05
CA ARG A 984 -4.04 12.71 -9.53
C ARG A 984 -3.49 11.62 -8.62
N GLN A 985 -2.30 11.80 -8.06
CA GLN A 985 -1.73 10.85 -7.11
C GLN A 985 -2.50 10.91 -5.77
N TRP A 986 -2.99 12.10 -5.38
CA TRP A 986 -3.85 12.28 -4.21
C TRP A 986 -5.19 11.55 -4.39
N THR A 987 -5.86 11.70 -5.53
CA THR A 987 -7.08 10.94 -5.83
C THR A 987 -6.82 9.43 -5.83
N ARG A 988 -5.72 8.94 -6.42
CA ARG A 988 -5.35 7.50 -6.41
C ARG A 988 -5.11 6.95 -4.99
N LEU A 989 -4.47 7.76 -4.14
CA LEU A 989 -4.27 7.47 -2.72
C LEU A 989 -5.60 7.38 -2.00
N LEU A 990 -6.40 8.45 -2.04
CA LEU A 990 -7.69 8.50 -1.38
C LEU A 990 -8.60 7.35 -1.83
N GLN A 991 -8.71 7.10 -3.14
CA GLN A 991 -9.50 6.00 -3.71
C GLN A 991 -9.16 4.63 -3.13
N THR A 992 -7.90 4.36 -2.80
CA THR A 992 -7.48 3.02 -2.40
C THR A 992 -7.16 2.89 -0.91
N LEU A 993 -6.81 3.99 -0.24
CA LEU A 993 -6.88 4.08 1.22
C LEU A 993 -8.33 3.93 1.70
N HIS A 994 -9.29 4.48 0.95
CA HIS A 994 -10.72 4.20 1.14
C HIS A 994 -11.03 2.70 0.96
N ALA A 995 -10.60 2.10 -0.15
CA ALA A 995 -10.83 0.68 -0.42
C ALA A 995 -10.13 -0.28 0.57
N ARG A 996 -9.06 0.18 1.24
CA ARG A 996 -8.32 -0.57 2.28
C ARG A 996 -8.80 -0.26 3.71
N GLN A 997 -9.79 0.60 3.90
CA GLN A 997 -10.14 1.14 5.23
C GLN A 997 -10.69 0.11 6.24
N SER A 998 -11.05 -1.09 5.77
CA SER A 998 -11.47 -2.24 6.58
C SER A 998 -10.33 -3.19 6.99
N THR A 999 -9.12 -3.07 6.40
CA THR A 999 -7.97 -3.91 6.76
C THR A 999 -7.32 -3.42 8.06
N HIS A 1000 -6.86 -4.34 8.91
CA HIS A 1000 -6.28 -4.01 10.22
C HIS A 1000 -4.76 -3.74 10.19
N ASP A 1001 -4.12 -4.00 9.04
CA ASP A 1001 -2.69 -3.78 8.85
C ASP A 1001 -2.35 -2.32 8.52
N TYR A 1002 -1.11 -1.94 8.80
CA TYR A 1002 -0.56 -0.69 8.30
C TYR A 1002 -0.44 -0.76 6.77
N THR A 1003 -1.15 0.13 6.07
CA THR A 1003 -0.93 0.32 4.65
C THR A 1003 0.40 1.04 4.43
N ALA A 1004 1.43 0.28 4.07
CA ALA A 1004 2.69 0.85 3.58
C ALA A 1004 2.42 1.81 2.42
N ILE A 1005 3.03 3.00 2.51
CA ILE A 1005 3.08 4.01 1.46
C ILE A 1005 4.54 4.38 1.29
N ASP A 1006 5.05 4.14 0.10
CA ASP A 1006 6.41 4.53 -0.29
C ASP A 1006 6.34 5.47 -1.49
N LEU A 1007 7.35 6.33 -1.59
CA LEU A 1007 7.55 7.25 -2.70
C LEU A 1007 8.94 7.07 -3.31
N VAL A 1008 9.00 7.30 -4.60
CA VAL A 1008 10.25 7.55 -5.32
C VAL A 1008 10.04 8.65 -6.35
N GLY A 1009 11.03 9.52 -6.58
CA GLY A 1009 10.97 10.52 -7.65
C GLY A 1009 12.31 11.10 -8.08
N PHE A 1010 12.32 11.82 -9.20
CA PHE A 1010 13.52 12.43 -9.82
C PHE A 1010 13.24 13.86 -10.26
N SER A 1011 14.21 14.79 -10.16
CA SER A 1011 14.09 16.14 -10.75
C SER A 1011 12.92 16.93 -10.17
N ARG A 1012 12.12 17.59 -11.01
CA ARG A 1012 10.83 18.18 -10.59
C ARG A 1012 9.84 17.13 -10.08
N GLY A 1013 9.95 15.87 -10.49
CA GLY A 1013 9.20 14.75 -9.89
C GLY A 1013 9.59 14.45 -8.45
N ALA A 1014 10.87 14.56 -8.09
CA ALA A 1014 11.32 14.48 -6.70
C ALA A 1014 10.78 15.66 -5.87
N ALA A 1015 10.81 16.88 -6.42
CA ALA A 1015 10.17 18.04 -5.79
C ALA A 1015 8.65 17.84 -5.56
N LEU A 1016 7.96 17.21 -6.52
CA LEU A 1016 6.54 16.85 -6.37
C LEU A 1016 6.31 15.68 -5.40
N ALA A 1017 7.20 14.69 -5.35
CA ALA A 1017 7.14 13.60 -4.38
C ALA A 1017 7.22 14.15 -2.94
N ARG A 1018 8.07 15.15 -2.68
CA ARG A 1018 8.19 15.83 -1.38
C ARG A 1018 6.89 16.54 -0.99
N HIS A 1019 6.33 17.35 -1.90
CA HIS A 1019 5.06 18.02 -1.65
C HIS A 1019 3.90 17.02 -1.44
N PHE A 1020 3.87 15.94 -2.22
CA PHE A 1020 2.89 14.87 -2.04
C PHE A 1020 3.04 14.15 -0.70
N ALA A 1021 4.28 13.84 -0.32
CA ALA A 1021 4.63 13.20 0.94
C ALA A 1021 4.27 14.06 2.17
N ASN A 1022 4.42 15.38 2.07
CA ASN A 1022 3.99 16.29 3.13
C ASN A 1022 2.47 16.38 3.18
N ARG A 1023 1.78 16.47 2.03
CA ARG A 1023 0.31 16.38 1.96
C ARG A 1023 -0.23 15.07 2.56
N ILE A 1024 0.48 13.95 2.41
CA ILE A 1024 0.17 12.69 3.11
C ILE A 1024 0.40 12.82 4.61
N ALA A 1025 1.54 13.37 5.02
CA ALA A 1025 1.92 13.48 6.43
C ALA A 1025 1.05 14.48 7.21
N GLU A 1026 0.60 15.58 6.61
CA GLU A 1026 -0.40 16.51 7.16
C GLU A 1026 -1.69 15.76 7.53
N HIS A 1027 -2.06 14.79 6.71
CA HIS A 1027 -3.21 13.91 6.90
C HIS A 1027 -2.84 12.62 7.67
N THR A 1028 -1.61 12.47 8.18
CA THR A 1028 -1.16 11.24 8.88
C THR A 1028 -0.69 11.55 10.28
N GLN A 1029 -1.39 11.01 11.27
CA GLN A 1029 -1.09 11.24 12.68
C GLN A 1029 -0.83 9.92 13.40
N GLN A 1030 0.39 9.74 13.91
CA GLN A 1030 0.87 8.47 14.52
C GLN A 1030 0.69 7.24 13.61
N GLY A 1031 1.00 7.39 12.32
CA GLY A 1031 0.80 6.32 11.34
C GLY A 1031 -0.68 5.96 11.15
N ARG A 1032 -1.61 6.89 11.43
CA ARG A 1032 -3.01 6.79 11.03
C ARG A 1032 -3.33 7.91 10.06
N PHE A 1033 -3.61 7.56 8.81
CA PHE A 1033 -4.10 8.51 7.81
C PHE A 1033 -5.54 8.91 8.13
N GLN A 1034 -5.88 10.16 7.83
CA GLN A 1034 -7.16 10.81 7.99
C GLN A 1034 -7.30 11.90 6.94
N ALA A 1035 -8.04 11.64 5.87
CA ALA A 1035 -8.42 12.66 4.90
C ALA A 1035 -9.90 12.55 4.56
N TYR A 1036 -10.48 13.69 4.18
CA TYR A 1036 -11.84 13.75 3.66
C TYR A 1036 -11.80 13.94 2.14
N ASP A 1037 -12.41 13.02 1.41
CA ASP A 1037 -12.68 13.18 -0.02
C ASP A 1037 -14.17 13.48 -0.23
N PRO A 1038 -14.55 14.52 -1.00
CA PRO A 1038 -15.96 14.84 -1.26
C PRO A 1038 -16.78 13.72 -1.90
N ALA A 1039 -16.16 12.78 -2.62
CA ALA A 1039 -16.81 11.66 -3.29
C ALA A 1039 -16.66 10.32 -2.54
N LEU A 1040 -15.59 10.13 -1.75
CA LEU A 1040 -15.32 8.85 -1.05
C LEU A 1040 -15.62 8.91 0.45
N GLY A 1041 -15.90 10.08 1.03
CA GLY A 1041 -16.15 10.22 2.46
C GLY A 1041 -14.88 10.35 3.30
N GLN A 1042 -15.00 10.08 4.60
CA GLN A 1042 -13.88 10.14 5.54
C GLN A 1042 -13.03 8.86 5.47
N ILE A 1043 -11.79 9.03 5.03
CA ILE A 1043 -10.82 7.96 4.83
C ILE A 1043 -9.88 7.91 6.02
N SER A 1044 -9.99 6.85 6.85
CA SER A 1044 -9.08 6.68 7.98
C SER A 1044 -8.72 5.22 8.34
N LEU A 1045 -7.43 4.92 8.15
CA LEU A 1045 -6.79 3.63 8.41
C LEU A 1045 -5.34 3.85 8.88
N CYS A 1046 -4.69 2.79 9.37
CA CYS A 1046 -3.26 2.86 9.64
C CYS A 1046 -2.47 2.87 8.33
N VAL A 1047 -1.51 3.79 8.21
CA VAL A 1047 -0.57 3.87 7.09
C VAL A 1047 0.84 3.96 7.63
N ASP A 1048 1.78 3.33 6.93
CA ASP A 1048 3.19 3.42 7.28
C ASP A 1048 3.95 4.19 6.19
N LEU A 1049 4.55 5.31 6.57
CA LEU A 1049 5.25 6.23 5.67
C LEU A 1049 6.74 5.86 5.65
N ARG A 1050 7.08 4.71 5.04
CA ARG A 1050 8.40 4.09 5.26
C ARG A 1050 9.50 4.82 4.51
N PHE A 1051 9.41 4.90 3.19
CA PHE A 1051 10.51 5.38 2.35
C PHE A 1051 10.12 6.47 1.35
N MET A 1052 11.03 7.43 1.18
CA MET A 1052 10.99 8.42 0.09
C MET A 1052 12.37 8.50 -0.59
N GLY A 1053 12.50 7.92 -1.78
CA GLY A 1053 13.70 8.00 -2.61
C GLY A 1053 13.67 9.18 -3.58
N LEU A 1054 14.72 9.99 -3.63
CA LEU A 1054 14.77 11.23 -4.41
C LEU A 1054 16.06 11.26 -5.23
N PHE A 1055 15.95 11.45 -6.54
CA PHE A 1055 17.08 11.73 -7.43
C PHE A 1055 17.05 13.21 -7.81
N ASP A 1056 18.18 13.89 -7.65
CA ASP A 1056 18.48 15.29 -7.93
C ASP A 1056 17.24 16.22 -8.00
N SER A 1057 16.63 16.47 -6.84
CA SER A 1057 15.42 17.26 -6.64
C SER A 1057 15.61 18.70 -7.11
N VAL A 1058 14.79 19.14 -8.06
CA VAL A 1058 14.84 20.49 -8.64
C VAL A 1058 13.47 21.13 -8.55
N ALA A 1059 13.31 22.18 -7.74
CA ALA A 1059 12.09 22.97 -7.64
C ALA A 1059 12.14 24.13 -8.63
N GLN A 1060 11.49 23.96 -9.79
CA GLN A 1060 11.33 25.04 -10.77
C GLN A 1060 9.92 25.00 -11.37
N MET A 1061 8.95 25.37 -10.52
CA MET A 1061 7.54 25.49 -10.82
C MET A 1061 7.24 26.94 -11.24
N GLY A 1062 6.53 27.12 -12.36
CA GLY A 1062 6.48 28.39 -13.07
C GLY A 1062 7.80 28.72 -13.79
N LEU A 1063 7.77 29.74 -14.66
CA LEU A 1063 8.98 30.26 -15.30
C LEU A 1063 9.98 30.72 -14.21
N ASN A 1064 11.21 30.21 -14.29
CA ASN A 1064 12.29 30.48 -13.33
C ASN A 1064 11.92 30.25 -11.84
N GLY A 1065 10.97 29.36 -11.55
CA GLY A 1065 10.56 29.06 -10.17
C GLY A 1065 9.55 30.05 -9.57
N ALA A 1066 8.93 30.91 -10.38
CA ALA A 1066 7.99 31.94 -9.91
C ALA A 1066 6.75 31.40 -9.16
N ARG A 1067 6.43 30.10 -9.29
CA ARG A 1067 5.34 29.41 -8.58
C ARG A 1067 5.86 28.40 -7.54
N ASN A 1068 7.16 28.40 -7.21
CA ASN A 1068 7.72 27.51 -6.19
C ASN A 1068 7.02 27.67 -4.83
N ALA A 1069 6.60 28.89 -4.48
CA ALA A 1069 5.90 29.18 -3.22
C ALA A 1069 4.49 28.55 -3.10
N GLU A 1070 3.95 27.96 -4.17
CA GLU A 1070 2.67 27.23 -4.14
C GLU A 1070 2.83 25.78 -3.68
N PHE A 1071 4.07 25.29 -3.53
CA PHE A 1071 4.39 23.92 -3.18
C PHE A 1071 5.26 23.88 -1.93
N ASP A 1072 4.91 23.00 -0.99
CA ASP A 1072 5.78 22.70 0.13
C ASP A 1072 6.86 21.69 -0.28
N PHE A 1073 8.11 22.14 -0.32
CA PHE A 1073 9.28 21.31 -0.56
C PHE A 1073 10.05 20.92 0.72
N SER A 1074 9.50 21.19 1.91
CA SER A 1074 10.07 20.67 3.16
C SER A 1074 10.04 19.13 3.19
N ILE A 1075 10.50 18.50 4.27
CA ILE A 1075 10.33 17.07 4.48
C ILE A 1075 9.69 16.86 5.85
N SER A 1076 8.50 16.27 5.90
CA SER A 1076 7.87 15.92 7.15
C SER A 1076 8.67 14.85 7.92
N PRO A 1077 8.87 15.01 9.25
CA PRO A 1077 9.53 14.00 10.09
C PRO A 1077 8.68 12.74 10.32
N ALA A 1078 7.46 12.67 9.76
CA ALA A 1078 6.61 11.49 9.81
C ALA A 1078 7.07 10.34 8.90
N TRP A 1079 7.94 10.63 7.92
CA TRP A 1079 8.57 9.61 7.06
C TRP A 1079 9.67 8.88 7.82
N GLN A 1080 9.73 7.56 7.77
CA GLN A 1080 10.78 6.82 8.50
C GLN A 1080 12.16 7.05 7.88
N TRP A 1081 12.26 7.08 6.55
CA TRP A 1081 13.50 7.30 5.83
C TRP A 1081 13.30 8.05 4.50
N VAL A 1082 14.20 8.98 4.20
CA VAL A 1082 14.19 9.82 3.00
C VAL A 1082 15.62 9.91 2.48
N ALA A 1083 15.88 9.39 1.29
CA ALA A 1083 17.21 9.40 0.68
C ALA A 1083 17.22 10.30 -0.57
N HIS A 1084 18.22 11.16 -0.70
CA HIS A 1084 18.39 12.09 -1.81
C HIS A 1084 19.78 11.98 -2.42
N ALA A 1085 19.86 11.49 -3.65
CA ALA A 1085 21.07 11.48 -4.47
C ALA A 1085 21.16 12.78 -5.26
N VAL A 1086 22.26 13.53 -5.13
CA VAL A 1086 22.45 14.88 -5.67
C VAL A 1086 23.54 14.89 -6.74
N ALA A 1087 23.27 15.53 -7.87
CA ALA A 1087 24.27 15.74 -8.93
C ALA A 1087 25.30 16.80 -8.48
N LEU A 1088 26.58 16.42 -8.43
CA LEU A 1088 27.64 17.38 -8.11
C LEU A 1088 28.15 18.14 -9.34
N HIS A 1089 28.01 17.59 -10.55
CA HIS A 1089 28.51 18.22 -11.78
C HIS A 1089 27.41 18.91 -12.61
N GLU A 1090 26.16 18.88 -12.14
CA GLU A 1090 25.11 19.73 -12.67
C GLU A 1090 25.37 21.19 -12.27
N GLN A 1091 25.55 22.05 -13.27
CA GLN A 1091 25.95 23.45 -13.11
C GLN A 1091 25.08 24.41 -13.95
N ARG A 1092 23.97 23.94 -14.55
CA ARG A 1092 23.03 24.81 -15.28
C ARG A 1092 22.26 25.69 -14.30
N THR A 1093 22.30 26.99 -14.53
CA THR A 1093 21.58 28.01 -13.74
C THR A 1093 20.06 27.82 -13.70
N LEU A 1094 19.49 27.09 -14.66
CA LEU A 1094 18.06 26.72 -14.76
C LEU A 1094 17.75 25.30 -14.24
N PHE A 1095 18.61 24.74 -13.39
CA PHE A 1095 18.39 23.49 -12.66
C PHE A 1095 18.72 23.66 -11.16
N PRO A 1096 18.05 24.57 -10.44
CA PRO A 1096 18.36 24.87 -9.04
C PRO A 1096 18.16 23.62 -8.17
N LEU A 1097 19.19 23.21 -7.44
CA LEU A 1097 19.12 22.09 -6.52
C LEU A 1097 18.21 22.45 -5.35
N THR A 1098 17.19 21.65 -5.06
CA THR A 1098 16.40 21.80 -3.84
C THR A 1098 16.92 20.83 -2.80
N GLY A 1099 17.75 21.31 -1.87
CA GLY A 1099 18.30 20.49 -0.80
C GLY A 1099 17.20 19.92 0.11
N LEU A 1100 17.45 18.79 0.78
CA LEU A 1100 16.63 18.33 1.92
C LEU A 1100 16.81 19.23 3.15
N ARG A 1101 17.86 20.04 3.12
CA ARG A 1101 18.37 20.86 4.22
C ARG A 1101 18.87 22.19 3.66
N SER A 1102 18.66 23.24 4.43
CA SER A 1102 19.41 24.48 4.39
C SER A 1102 20.90 24.25 4.74
N PRO A 1103 21.82 25.17 4.39
CA PRO A 1103 23.23 25.02 4.74
C PRO A 1103 23.43 25.02 6.26
N GLY A 1104 23.82 23.88 6.83
CA GLY A 1104 23.89 23.68 8.29
C GLY A 1104 22.55 23.34 8.96
N GLU A 1105 21.49 23.11 8.18
CA GLU A 1105 20.22 22.54 8.65
C GLU A 1105 20.25 21.00 8.64
N VAL A 1106 19.33 20.47 9.42
CA VAL A 1106 19.65 19.60 10.52
C VAL A 1106 18.37 18.76 10.69
N GLY A 1107 18.29 17.60 9.99
CA GLY A 1107 17.11 16.70 9.82
C GLY A 1107 17.16 15.33 10.54
N ALA A 1108 16.11 14.48 10.47
CA ALA A 1108 16.12 13.24 11.29
C ALA A 1108 15.59 11.90 10.78
N ASN A 1109 15.42 11.86 9.49
CA ASN A 1109 15.01 10.73 8.69
C ASN A 1109 15.68 10.84 7.32
N LEU A 1110 16.59 11.81 7.13
CA LEU A 1110 17.07 12.24 5.83
C LEU A 1110 18.51 11.77 5.61
N VAL A 1111 18.81 11.33 4.40
CA VAL A 1111 20.16 11.15 3.87
C VAL A 1111 20.25 11.94 2.59
N GLU A 1112 21.25 12.80 2.46
CA GLU A 1112 21.47 13.62 1.26
C GLU A 1112 22.94 13.48 0.89
N ALA A 1113 23.20 12.91 -0.28
CA ALA A 1113 24.51 12.46 -0.71
C ALA A 1113 24.83 12.97 -2.11
N GLY A 1114 26.03 13.52 -2.28
CA GLY A 1114 26.51 14.01 -3.56
C GLY A 1114 27.18 12.91 -4.38
N PHE A 1115 26.86 12.86 -5.67
CA PHE A 1115 27.38 11.90 -6.63
C PHE A 1115 28.06 12.62 -7.79
N LEU A 1116 29.13 11.99 -8.32
CA LEU A 1116 29.76 12.37 -9.57
C LEU A 1116 28.75 12.16 -10.72
N GLY A 1117 28.61 13.17 -11.59
CA GLY A 1117 27.53 13.21 -12.58
C GLY A 1117 26.80 14.56 -12.66
N ALA A 1118 26.28 14.89 -13.84
CA ALA A 1118 25.24 15.90 -14.05
C ALA A 1118 23.84 15.34 -13.75
N HIS A 1119 22.78 16.11 -13.98
CA HIS A 1119 21.42 15.76 -13.57
C HIS A 1119 20.93 14.39 -14.10
N GLY A 1120 21.25 14.07 -15.36
CA GLY A 1120 20.90 12.79 -15.98
C GLY A 1120 21.73 11.62 -15.44
N ASP A 1121 23.00 11.85 -15.10
CA ASP A 1121 23.91 10.86 -14.51
C ASP A 1121 23.48 10.42 -13.09
N ILE A 1122 22.43 11.01 -12.51
CA ILE A 1122 21.90 10.63 -11.19
C ILE A 1122 20.51 9.99 -11.27
N GLY A 1123 19.62 10.52 -12.12
CA GLY A 1123 18.27 9.97 -12.28
C GLY A 1123 18.08 9.05 -13.49
N GLY A 1124 19.09 8.93 -14.35
CA GLY A 1124 19.00 8.28 -15.66
C GLY A 1124 18.17 9.08 -16.66
N GLY A 1125 17.87 8.48 -17.81
CA GLY A 1125 16.93 9.04 -18.78
C GLY A 1125 17.52 9.74 -20.00
N TYR A 1126 18.82 9.59 -20.28
CA TYR A 1126 19.41 10.05 -21.54
C TYR A 1126 18.70 9.40 -22.74
N LEU A 1127 18.24 10.25 -23.67
CA LEU A 1127 17.66 9.85 -24.96
C LEU A 1127 18.41 10.60 -26.06
N ASP A 1128 19.15 9.87 -26.90
CA ASP A 1128 19.69 10.43 -28.13
C ASP A 1128 18.53 10.93 -29.03
N THR A 1129 18.77 12.07 -29.68
CA THR A 1129 17.85 12.71 -30.61
C THR A 1129 18.03 12.25 -32.07
N SER A 1130 19.04 11.41 -32.37
CA SER A 1130 19.41 11.05 -33.74
C SER A 1130 19.00 9.63 -34.18
N THR A 1131 19.66 8.53 -33.77
CA THR A 1131 19.36 7.18 -34.31
C THR A 1131 19.87 5.98 -33.50
N ARG A 1132 18.95 5.02 -33.28
CA ARG A 1132 19.17 3.64 -32.74
C ARG A 1132 19.62 3.59 -31.27
N ILE A 1133 19.44 2.40 -30.68
CA ILE A 1133 19.73 2.12 -29.26
C ILE A 1133 21.25 2.19 -29.04
N ALA A 1134 21.69 3.09 -28.18
CA ALA A 1134 23.01 3.07 -27.55
C ALA A 1134 22.90 3.69 -26.14
N GLN A 1135 23.68 3.18 -25.20
CA GLN A 1135 23.93 3.84 -23.93
C GLN A 1135 24.70 5.15 -24.20
N GLN A 1136 24.39 6.20 -23.43
CA GLN A 1136 25.31 7.29 -23.15
C GLN A 1136 25.47 7.31 -21.64
N GLY A 1137 26.46 6.57 -21.15
CA GLY A 1137 26.70 6.38 -19.72
C GLY A 1137 25.73 5.42 -19.03
N ASP A 1138 26.27 4.54 -18.18
CA ASP A 1138 25.54 3.84 -17.11
C ASP A 1138 25.90 4.38 -15.71
N LEU A 1139 26.57 5.54 -15.64
CA LEU A 1139 26.94 6.24 -14.40
C LEU A 1139 25.74 6.49 -13.46
N SER A 1140 24.51 6.60 -13.99
CA SER A 1140 23.29 6.69 -13.19
C SER A 1140 22.95 5.43 -12.38
N ASP A 1141 23.51 4.28 -12.73
CA ASP A 1141 23.33 3.05 -11.96
C ASP A 1141 24.10 3.08 -10.63
N VAL A 1142 25.09 3.95 -10.47
CA VAL A 1142 25.72 4.26 -9.17
C VAL A 1142 24.65 4.77 -8.19
N ALA A 1143 23.93 5.82 -8.60
CA ALA A 1143 22.88 6.43 -7.79
C ALA A 1143 21.67 5.50 -7.63
N LEU A 1144 21.33 4.69 -8.65
CA LEU A 1144 20.29 3.67 -8.56
C LEU A 1144 20.62 2.64 -7.48
N ASN A 1145 21.82 2.06 -7.49
CA ASN A 1145 22.21 1.04 -6.52
C ASN A 1145 22.31 1.60 -5.10
N TRP A 1146 22.78 2.84 -4.94
CA TRP A 1146 22.72 3.53 -3.66
C TRP A 1146 21.28 3.74 -3.18
N MET A 1147 20.37 4.19 -4.05
CA MET A 1147 18.96 4.39 -3.69
C MET A 1147 18.25 3.07 -3.38
N LEU A 1148 18.56 1.99 -4.11
CA LEU A 1148 18.06 0.64 -3.82
C LEU A 1148 18.63 0.10 -2.50
N TRP A 1149 19.88 0.43 -2.16
CA TRP A 1149 20.48 0.13 -0.85
C TRP A 1149 19.76 0.88 0.28
N GLN A 1150 19.52 2.18 0.13
CA GLN A 1150 18.77 3.02 1.07
C GLN A 1150 17.31 2.54 1.24
N ALA A 1151 16.65 2.17 0.14
CA ALA A 1151 15.29 1.61 0.16
C ALA A 1151 15.21 0.26 0.89
N ARG A 1152 16.16 -0.65 0.63
CA ARG A 1152 16.27 -1.93 1.35
C ARG A 1152 16.59 -1.73 2.84
N ALA A 1153 17.44 -0.75 3.19
CA ALA A 1153 17.71 -0.35 4.57
C ALA A 1153 16.45 0.24 5.28
N SER A 1154 15.45 0.65 4.50
CA SER A 1154 14.15 1.16 4.98
C SER A 1154 13.04 0.10 4.97
N GLY A 1155 13.37 -1.16 4.72
CA GLY A 1155 12.42 -2.28 4.75
C GLY A 1155 11.57 -2.49 3.50
N LEU A 1156 11.95 -1.93 2.34
CA LEU A 1156 11.22 -2.14 1.08
C LEU A 1156 11.63 -3.45 0.39
N MET A 1157 10.65 -4.26 0.00
CA MET A 1157 10.89 -5.43 -0.84
C MET A 1157 11.05 -5.01 -2.29
N LEU A 1158 12.28 -5.16 -2.77
CA LEU A 1158 12.72 -4.81 -4.10
C LEU A 1158 13.35 -6.02 -4.76
N ALA A 1159 12.85 -6.37 -5.94
CA ALA A 1159 13.40 -7.39 -6.80
C ALA A 1159 14.91 -7.20 -7.01
N ALA A 1160 15.59 -8.31 -7.33
CA ALA A 1160 17.00 -8.31 -7.63
C ALA A 1160 17.28 -7.33 -8.79
N THR A 1161 18.17 -6.36 -8.56
CA THR A 1161 18.60 -5.40 -9.60
C THR A 1161 19.13 -6.21 -10.80
N PRO A 1162 18.75 -5.93 -12.07
CA PRO A 1162 19.29 -6.64 -13.23
C PRO A 1162 20.81 -6.49 -13.29
N TRP A 1163 21.54 -7.50 -13.79
CA TRP A 1163 23.01 -7.48 -13.82
C TRP A 1163 23.58 -6.23 -14.50
N ALA A 1164 23.01 -5.87 -15.66
CA ALA A 1164 23.35 -4.68 -16.44
C ALA A 1164 23.09 -3.33 -15.72
N HIS A 1165 22.55 -3.36 -14.50
CA HIS A 1165 22.33 -2.21 -13.63
C HIS A 1165 23.01 -2.40 -12.26
N ARG A 1166 23.98 -3.32 -12.13
CA ARG A 1166 24.81 -3.51 -10.91
C ARG A 1166 26.27 -3.12 -11.10
N GLN A 1167 26.72 -3.12 -12.34
CA GLN A 1167 28.04 -2.71 -12.77
C GLN A 1167 27.91 -1.46 -13.62
N VAL A 1168 28.96 -0.66 -13.63
CA VAL A 1168 29.08 0.57 -14.41
C VAL A 1168 30.16 0.27 -15.45
N GLU A 1169 29.74 -0.20 -16.62
CA GLU A 1169 30.59 -0.63 -17.73
C GLU A 1169 30.92 0.56 -18.66
N ASP A 1170 30.06 1.57 -18.71
CA ASP A 1170 30.21 2.82 -19.45
C ASP A 1170 30.13 4.03 -18.49
N PRO A 1171 31.21 4.34 -17.75
CA PRO A 1171 31.23 5.43 -16.77
C PRO A 1171 31.41 6.82 -17.41
N THR A 1172 30.67 7.10 -18.49
CA THR A 1172 30.71 8.38 -19.20
C THR A 1172 30.04 9.49 -18.36
N LEU A 1173 30.73 10.62 -18.24
CA LEU A 1173 30.28 11.83 -17.56
C LEU A 1173 29.79 12.87 -18.56
N HIS A 1174 28.62 13.45 -18.29
CA HIS A 1174 27.99 14.45 -19.15
C HIS A 1174 28.05 15.88 -18.54
N ASP A 1175 28.08 16.89 -19.41
CA ASP A 1175 27.85 18.30 -19.09
C ASP A 1175 26.94 18.93 -20.16
N GLU A 1176 25.66 18.98 -19.82
CA GLU A 1176 24.55 19.51 -20.62
C GLU A 1176 24.57 21.04 -20.82
N ARG A 1177 25.66 21.73 -20.47
CA ARG A 1177 25.86 23.14 -20.80
C ARG A 1177 26.48 23.29 -22.18
N LEU A 1178 25.97 24.27 -22.93
CA LEU A 1178 26.63 24.74 -24.17
C LEU A 1178 28.08 25.15 -23.85
N PRO A 1179 29.06 24.91 -24.73
CA PRO A 1179 30.48 25.05 -24.39
C PRO A 1179 30.85 26.43 -23.80
N TYR A 1180 30.35 27.50 -24.41
CA TYR A 1180 30.56 28.88 -23.96
C TYR A 1180 29.82 29.27 -22.67
N LEU A 1181 29.04 28.36 -22.07
CA LEU A 1181 28.37 28.49 -20.77
C LEU A 1181 28.94 27.54 -19.71
N ARG A 1182 30.04 26.82 -19.99
CA ARG A 1182 30.70 25.90 -19.03
C ARG A 1182 31.44 26.61 -17.88
N GLN A 1183 31.43 27.95 -17.85
CA GLN A 1183 31.82 28.75 -16.70
C GLN A 1183 30.58 29.29 -15.98
N GLY A 1184 30.21 28.64 -14.88
CA GLY A 1184 29.04 28.97 -14.08
C GLY A 1184 28.66 27.82 -13.14
N ASP A 1185 27.68 28.03 -12.28
CA ASP A 1185 27.19 27.02 -11.34
C ASP A 1185 25.67 27.16 -11.13
N ARG A 1186 25.02 26.08 -10.69
CA ARG A 1186 23.60 26.12 -10.35
C ARG A 1186 23.35 26.74 -8.97
N ARG A 1187 22.21 27.41 -8.83
CA ARG A 1187 21.68 27.87 -7.54
C ARG A 1187 21.32 26.66 -6.67
N MET A 1188 21.41 26.79 -5.35
CA MET A 1188 20.88 25.80 -4.41
C MET A 1188 19.82 26.45 -3.51
N ASP A 1189 18.59 25.95 -3.63
CA ASP A 1189 17.42 26.36 -2.89
C ASP A 1189 17.28 25.48 -1.63
N ALA A 1190 17.20 26.14 -0.48
CA ALA A 1190 16.97 25.53 0.81
C ALA A 1190 15.47 25.52 1.15
N PRO A 1191 14.93 24.50 1.86
CA PRO A 1191 13.51 24.50 2.23
C PRO A 1191 13.10 25.67 3.13
N ASN A 1192 14.00 26.11 4.02
CA ASN A 1192 13.70 27.03 5.13
C ASN A 1192 14.62 28.26 5.18
N ALA A 1193 15.52 28.46 4.21
CA ALA A 1193 16.56 29.50 4.26
C ALA A 1193 16.79 30.22 2.91
N ALA A 1194 17.58 31.30 2.97
CA ALA A 1194 18.03 32.01 1.77
C ALA A 1194 18.86 31.10 0.85
N TRP A 1195 18.65 31.24 -0.46
CA TRP A 1195 19.26 30.39 -1.48
C TRP A 1195 20.76 30.67 -1.60
N LEU A 1196 21.57 29.63 -1.83
CA LEU A 1196 22.97 29.81 -2.23
C LEU A 1196 23.02 30.16 -3.71
N ASN A 1197 23.71 31.25 -4.05
CA ASN A 1197 23.86 31.70 -5.43
C ASN A 1197 24.64 30.71 -6.30
N ALA A 1198 25.44 29.84 -5.70
CA ALA A 1198 26.15 28.74 -6.35
C ALA A 1198 26.23 27.53 -5.41
N GLN A 1199 25.90 26.34 -5.90
CA GLN A 1199 26.04 25.07 -5.16
C GLN A 1199 27.48 24.87 -4.63
N ALA A 1200 28.49 25.40 -5.33
CA ALA A 1200 29.90 25.44 -4.91
C ALA A 1200 30.11 25.99 -3.49
N GLN A 1201 29.20 26.85 -3.01
CA GLN A 1201 29.22 27.45 -1.67
C GLN A 1201 28.73 26.47 -0.58
N HIS A 1202 28.10 25.35 -0.94
CA HIS A 1202 27.60 24.37 0.02
C HIS A 1202 28.73 23.53 0.62
N ALA A 1203 28.78 23.45 1.95
CA ALA A 1203 29.91 22.84 2.67
C ALA A 1203 30.12 21.34 2.36
N GLN A 1204 29.05 20.61 2.02
CA GLN A 1204 29.08 19.15 1.78
C GLN A 1204 28.77 18.76 0.32
N LEU A 1205 28.20 19.67 -0.48
CA LEU A 1205 27.75 19.39 -1.86
C LEU A 1205 28.33 20.39 -2.89
N GLY A 1206 29.29 21.22 -2.46
CA GLY A 1206 29.88 22.29 -3.25
C GLY A 1206 31.29 22.00 -3.71
N ALA A 1207 32.13 23.05 -3.81
CA ALA A 1207 33.43 23.00 -4.47
C ALA A 1207 34.32 21.86 -3.93
N ARG A 1208 34.50 21.77 -2.60
CA ARG A 1208 35.31 20.71 -1.97
C ARG A 1208 34.89 19.29 -2.37
N ALA A 1209 33.60 19.02 -2.54
CA ALA A 1209 33.12 17.69 -2.94
C ALA A 1209 33.38 17.43 -4.44
N ARG A 1210 33.27 18.47 -5.28
CA ARG A 1210 33.63 18.41 -6.71
C ARG A 1210 35.13 18.24 -6.90
N ASP A 1211 35.94 19.05 -6.23
CA ASP A 1211 37.41 19.04 -6.34
C ASP A 1211 37.99 17.65 -5.97
N ALA A 1212 37.38 16.96 -5.00
CA ALA A 1212 37.72 15.57 -4.69
C ALA A 1212 37.37 14.62 -5.84
N LEU A 1213 36.17 14.75 -6.42
CA LEU A 1213 35.69 13.88 -7.50
C LEU A 1213 36.35 14.14 -8.86
N GLU A 1214 36.79 15.36 -9.16
CA GLU A 1214 37.52 15.69 -10.39
C GLU A 1214 38.84 14.91 -10.52
N THR A 1215 39.42 14.46 -9.40
CA THR A 1215 40.60 13.58 -9.44
C THR A 1215 40.33 12.22 -10.09
N PHE A 1216 39.07 11.79 -10.14
CA PHE A 1216 38.65 10.52 -10.76
C PHE A 1216 38.18 10.69 -12.22
N ILE A 1217 38.16 11.91 -12.77
CA ILE A 1217 37.61 12.19 -14.10
C ILE A 1217 38.71 12.30 -15.14
N GLN A 1218 38.72 11.38 -16.11
CA GLN A 1218 39.53 11.49 -17.32
C GLN A 1218 38.82 12.38 -18.34
N ARG A 1219 39.09 13.68 -18.28
CA ARG A 1219 38.52 14.70 -19.16
C ARG A 1219 38.96 14.54 -20.61
N VAL A 1220 38.05 14.73 -21.56
CA VAL A 1220 38.41 14.77 -23.00
C VAL A 1220 39.23 16.03 -23.33
N PRO A 1221 40.13 16.01 -24.33
CA PRO A 1221 40.87 17.19 -24.75
C PRO A 1221 39.93 18.34 -25.13
N GLU A 1222 40.25 19.55 -24.67
CA GLU A 1222 39.44 20.77 -24.89
C GLU A 1222 37.95 20.63 -24.50
N TRP A 1223 37.60 19.78 -23.53
CA TRP A 1223 36.20 19.51 -23.13
C TRP A 1223 35.35 20.76 -22.82
N GLN A 1224 35.97 21.87 -22.40
CA GLN A 1224 35.26 23.13 -22.15
C GLN A 1224 34.74 23.78 -23.43
N ASN A 1225 35.37 23.51 -24.58
CA ASN A 1225 35.04 24.07 -25.90
C ASN A 1225 34.41 23.04 -26.86
N ALA A 1226 34.53 21.75 -26.57
CA ALA A 1226 34.02 20.66 -27.41
C ALA A 1226 32.48 20.65 -27.51
N GLY A 1227 31.95 20.53 -28.73
CA GLY A 1227 30.52 20.67 -29.04
C GLY A 1227 29.59 19.50 -28.67
N GLY A 1228 30.04 18.55 -27.84
CA GLY A 1228 29.24 17.42 -27.32
C GLY A 1228 29.00 17.53 -25.81
N ASN A 1229 28.07 16.73 -25.29
CA ASN A 1229 27.76 16.68 -23.85
C ASN A 1229 28.74 15.79 -23.07
N ASP A 1230 29.33 14.81 -23.73
CA ASP A 1230 30.28 13.84 -23.17
C ASP A 1230 31.61 14.56 -22.88
N VAL A 1231 31.97 14.71 -21.60
CA VAL A 1231 33.09 15.56 -21.15
C VAL A 1231 34.21 14.81 -20.44
N GLY A 1232 34.05 13.51 -20.21
CA GLY A 1232 35.07 12.62 -19.68
C GLY A 1232 34.52 11.24 -19.32
N SER A 1233 35.39 10.35 -18.87
CA SER A 1233 35.03 9.08 -18.23
C SER A 1233 35.50 9.06 -16.78
N VAL A 1234 34.82 8.28 -15.93
CA VAL A 1234 35.13 8.17 -14.50
C VAL A 1234 35.95 6.91 -14.21
N ASN A 1235 37.01 7.05 -13.42
CA ASN A 1235 37.70 5.92 -12.82
C ASN A 1235 36.83 5.28 -11.72
N MET A 1236 36.06 4.26 -12.08
CA MET A 1236 35.12 3.60 -11.18
C MET A 1236 35.76 2.87 -10.01
N GLU A 1237 37.05 2.52 -10.07
CA GLU A 1237 37.74 1.92 -8.92
C GLU A 1237 38.00 2.97 -7.82
N GLU A 1238 38.55 4.12 -8.20
CA GLU A 1238 38.84 5.22 -7.27
C GLU A 1238 37.55 5.92 -6.80
N TYR A 1239 36.59 6.15 -7.70
CA TYR A 1239 35.28 6.67 -7.33
C TYR A 1239 34.50 5.68 -6.46
N GLY A 1240 34.58 4.37 -6.74
CA GLY A 1240 34.00 3.32 -5.89
C GLY A 1240 34.59 3.32 -4.48
N ARG A 1241 35.92 3.46 -4.35
CA ARG A 1241 36.61 3.62 -3.06
C ARG A 1241 36.17 4.89 -2.34
N TRP A 1242 36.05 6.01 -3.05
CA TRP A 1242 35.54 7.27 -2.49
C TRP A 1242 34.10 7.15 -1.99
N LEU A 1243 33.22 6.44 -2.71
CA LEU A 1243 31.84 6.18 -2.26
C LEU A 1243 31.79 5.28 -1.01
N GLU A 1244 32.69 4.31 -0.92
CA GLU A 1244 32.84 3.45 0.26
C GLU A 1244 33.35 4.26 1.47
N GLU A 1245 34.35 5.13 1.28
CA GLU A 1245 34.95 5.99 2.31
C GLU A 1245 34.03 7.15 2.77
N THR A 1246 33.24 7.75 1.87
CA THR A 1246 32.44 8.95 2.16
C THR A 1246 30.96 8.71 2.44
N LEU A 1247 30.38 7.64 1.87
CA LEU A 1247 28.95 7.31 2.01
C LEU A 1247 28.70 5.91 2.60
N GLY A 1248 29.76 5.15 2.91
CA GLY A 1248 29.65 3.76 3.33
C GLY A 1248 29.09 2.83 2.24
N PHE A 1249 29.12 3.26 0.97
CA PHE A 1249 28.46 2.60 -0.14
C PHE A 1249 29.46 1.92 -1.08
N LYS A 1250 29.51 0.59 -1.00
CA LYS A 1250 30.35 -0.26 -1.84
C LYS A 1250 29.60 -0.70 -3.10
N MET A 1251 30.16 -0.41 -4.27
CA MET A 1251 29.65 -0.95 -5.54
C MET A 1251 30.14 -2.39 -5.79
N ALA A 1252 29.39 -3.13 -6.61
CA ALA A 1252 29.71 -4.52 -6.92
C ALA A 1252 30.99 -4.62 -7.77
N SER A 1253 31.98 -5.38 -7.29
CA SER A 1253 33.22 -5.62 -8.02
C SER A 1253 32.99 -6.43 -9.30
N PRO A 1254 33.71 -6.14 -10.41
CA PRO A 1254 33.75 -6.97 -11.62
C PRO A 1254 34.13 -8.44 -11.39
N THR A 1255 34.91 -8.73 -10.33
CA THR A 1255 35.61 -10.02 -10.15
C THR A 1255 34.89 -11.05 -9.27
N GLY A 1256 33.71 -10.74 -8.73
CA GLY A 1256 32.78 -11.75 -8.21
C GLY A 1256 33.11 -12.38 -6.85
N SER A 1257 32.78 -11.67 -5.77
CA SER A 1257 32.28 -12.23 -4.50
C SER A 1257 31.51 -11.14 -3.77
N LEU A 1258 30.29 -11.44 -3.32
CA LEU A 1258 29.42 -10.51 -2.58
C LEU A 1258 29.76 -10.50 -1.09
#